data_AF-A0A101P035-F1
#
_entry.id   AF-A0A101P035-F1
#
_cell.length_a   1.000
_cell.length_b   1.000
_cell.length_c   1.000
_cell.angle_alpha   90.00
_cell.angle_beta   90.00
_cell.angle_gamma   90.00
#
_symmetry.space_group_name_H-M   'P 1'
#
loop_
_entity.id
_entity.type
_entity.pdbx_description
1 polymer ?
#
loop_
_entity_poly.entity_id
_entity_poly.type
_entity_poly.pdbx_seq_one_letter_code
_entity_poly.pdbx_strand_id
1 'polypeptide(L)'
;MSVTSDVVTVATTPEAELDEVQLDASTELLDSLFELSLIEQIDEDRYVFHEILHRFARLKSASITTERRETVIRQTCLMLAVRAQSATESIGFVDKEAKVPAQGNAGALHQLNSDRPGAVSLIEMARCHQMWGPLVLLVSNLTAALWHGSHWKDLDRVYQSVLEAGAQSDNAEWTASALYNLGMVASHLGDTQRAADLYQRSAETAHKADHPYQMHMAQLALGSLLINLGRARDAIPYLRNGLPFWRIIKDNQMLAHALGNLGQAHLAIGQLRRAELYLQNSTNLSRTDDRADLWNRGALAALLRRTGRFSEAAQEASLDIERARAVGSRDWEAKALMELAETPLEERPDSAPSQPLETALAIYRDTGDVQGQVRALFRLGTRAAKQADIHEAAQYLRECANLAAGIGDYEHAARALAYLASYHGGVGHLDEAETYFADARDMANHLGNPIVIAQTLQKNAEYLWHRGRIGEAVTYLTEAVRLLEGTEEKSGLAQARTALGEALLVAGRWQEGAQALESVVSVMSDDASPATRAQASRALAVLYSRRGLHREAMSTITKALDQCERAGDKSAVLHCRMALANVHARNEEWSEALDQYDKATDLAMEQKDLHVLLTARGMAAVCQLHGEEKEQAVAEIAKLVPITEQLGMQSLKAALHVNVGAHHAHSRDHEKAVAEFCKALGLIEQLNDDTLRAPCLLNLARSYRALGDSERSRAHARTAFAVHHELGSWSDAGEALVLLRGLHLDTTSDDPKEPTLDELVGTEQKVDDRVLEAIGSRLQAVSNGSVAKATHEVSRSSAAITAGRKINVSDAVRQALAGINIEQLTAHLGNSRQTCAACNLLIDETGKAELLLMNHPRMDHLMLRLAHPHCVASKVVQLKGKAPKEPKVIFEVECILFGGDRAGIIADCYGGWGSHSDGQFQDLVLASYRKDGFTDLQTLFQMEDSKPLDLRDLPGVDGGIQARLEDNYLAITGPDSQLLHRMPLNFLPRWYRRAAEGSLIVVVGRNLQGMAADDPSYLVRAMASGNAVGGAVPLTVVRPSRNRPCPCMMRTGRKFKHCCGRSTTSK
;
A
#
# COMPACT_ATOMS: atom_id res chain seq x y z
N MET A 1 29.95 18.16 -43.66
CA MET A 1 29.39 17.35 -44.78
C MET A 1 28.70 16.12 -44.20
N SER A 2 27.38 16.03 -44.41
CA SER A 2 26.55 14.87 -44.06
C SER A 2 26.95 13.68 -44.91
N VAL A 3 27.12 12.52 -44.29
CA VAL A 3 27.52 11.31 -45.01
C VAL A 3 26.27 10.58 -45.50
N THR A 4 25.74 11.00 -46.65
CA THR A 4 24.85 10.13 -47.42
C THR A 4 25.68 9.04 -48.10
N SER A 5 25.08 7.88 -48.42
CA SER A 5 25.75 6.66 -48.92
C SER A 5 26.69 6.84 -50.12
N ASP A 6 26.64 8.01 -50.76
CA ASP A 6 27.30 8.33 -52.02
C ASP A 6 28.64 9.08 -51.84
N VAL A 7 28.99 9.57 -50.63
CA VAL A 7 30.24 10.35 -50.36
C VAL A 7 31.48 9.48 -50.11
N VAL A 8 31.31 8.17 -49.93
CA VAL A 8 32.40 7.24 -49.58
C VAL A 8 33.50 7.12 -50.65
N THR A 9 33.24 7.57 -51.87
CA THR A 9 34.18 7.31 -52.97
C THR A 9 35.38 8.25 -53.08
N VAL A 10 35.47 9.37 -52.36
CA VAL A 10 36.56 10.34 -52.60
C VAL A 10 36.95 11.11 -51.33
N ALA A 11 38.05 10.74 -50.68
CA ALA A 11 38.74 11.66 -49.76
C ALA A 11 40.22 11.28 -49.57
N THR A 12 41.12 12.13 -50.09
CA THR A 12 42.39 12.52 -49.45
C THR A 12 42.92 13.80 -50.10
N THR A 13 43.17 14.86 -49.32
CA THR A 13 44.37 15.74 -49.39
C THR A 13 44.40 16.67 -48.17
N PRO A 14 45.59 17.08 -47.67
CA PRO A 14 45.73 17.87 -46.45
C PRO A 14 45.74 19.40 -46.68
N GLU A 15 45.36 20.11 -45.62
CA GLU A 15 45.32 21.57 -45.48
C GLU A 15 46.70 22.22 -45.67
N ALA A 16 46.75 23.33 -46.41
CA ALA A 16 47.84 24.30 -46.38
C ALA A 16 47.27 25.72 -46.59
N GLU A 17 47.90 26.66 -45.90
CA GLU A 17 47.54 28.05 -45.60
C GLU A 17 47.00 28.89 -46.78
N LEU A 18 45.95 29.67 -46.52
CA LEU A 18 45.28 30.58 -47.48
C LEU A 18 45.88 31.99 -47.41
N ASP A 19 46.23 32.55 -48.57
CA ASP A 19 46.77 33.90 -48.81
C ASP A 19 45.71 34.81 -49.46
N GLU A 20 45.74 36.12 -49.24
CA GLU A 20 44.67 37.08 -49.60
C GLU A 20 44.35 37.13 -51.11
N VAL A 21 45.28 36.74 -51.98
CA VAL A 21 45.08 36.68 -53.45
C VAL A 21 44.10 35.56 -53.86
N GLN A 22 43.84 34.58 -53.01
CA GLN A 22 42.87 33.51 -53.29
C GLN A 22 41.41 33.91 -53.02
N LEU A 23 41.14 35.03 -52.34
CA LEU A 23 39.78 35.50 -52.06
C LEU A 23 39.09 36.03 -53.32
N ASP A 24 39.77 36.81 -54.16
CA ASP A 24 39.19 37.32 -55.41
C ASP A 24 38.94 36.19 -56.42
N ALA A 25 39.89 35.25 -56.54
CA ALA A 25 39.73 34.06 -57.38
C ALA A 25 38.63 33.13 -56.88
N SER A 26 38.45 33.02 -55.56
CA SER A 26 37.35 32.25 -54.97
C SER A 26 35.99 32.93 -55.18
N THR A 27 35.96 34.27 -55.18
CA THR A 27 34.73 35.05 -55.42
C THR A 27 34.28 34.91 -56.86
N GLU A 28 35.18 35.02 -57.85
CA GLU A 28 34.84 34.77 -59.27
C GLU A 28 34.39 33.32 -59.53
N LEU A 29 34.98 32.36 -58.82
CA LEU A 29 34.58 30.96 -58.89
C LEU A 29 33.18 30.74 -58.28
N LEU A 30 32.89 31.38 -57.15
CA LEU A 30 31.58 31.34 -56.50
C LEU A 30 30.51 32.01 -57.36
N ASP A 31 30.81 33.15 -57.98
CA ASP A 31 29.90 33.81 -58.92
C ASP A 31 29.62 32.94 -60.15
N SER A 32 30.64 32.31 -60.71
CA SER A 32 30.48 31.38 -61.85
C SER A 32 29.65 30.14 -61.48
N LEU A 33 29.85 29.60 -60.27
CA LEU A 33 29.08 28.47 -59.76
C LEU A 33 27.63 28.87 -59.41
N PHE A 34 27.40 30.11 -58.97
CA PHE A 34 26.08 30.68 -58.69
C PHE A 34 25.30 30.93 -59.98
N GLU A 35 25.94 31.48 -61.03
CA GLU A 35 25.34 31.68 -62.36
C GLU A 35 24.90 30.36 -63.02
N LEU A 36 25.58 29.25 -62.70
CA LEU A 36 25.22 27.90 -63.15
C LEU A 36 24.15 27.22 -62.26
N SER A 37 23.58 27.94 -61.29
CA SER A 37 22.63 27.44 -60.28
C SER A 37 23.18 26.29 -59.43
N LEU A 38 24.51 26.12 -59.33
CA LEU A 38 25.13 25.04 -58.56
C LEU A 38 25.18 25.35 -57.05
N ILE A 39 25.18 26.62 -56.66
CA ILE A 39 25.15 27.06 -55.24
C ILE A 39 23.74 27.46 -54.80
N GLU A 40 22.69 27.02 -55.51
CA GLU A 40 21.33 27.19 -55.01
C GLU A 40 21.11 26.24 -53.83
N GLN A 41 20.77 26.81 -52.68
CA GLN A 41 20.56 26.08 -51.45
C GLN A 41 19.20 25.37 -51.50
N ILE A 42 19.23 24.04 -51.44
CA ILE A 42 18.06 23.17 -51.42
C ILE A 42 17.57 22.95 -49.99
N ASP A 43 18.50 22.91 -49.02
CA ASP A 43 18.24 22.64 -47.60
C ASP A 43 19.35 23.25 -46.71
N GLU A 44 19.19 23.26 -45.38
CA GLU A 44 20.27 23.67 -44.46
C GLU A 44 21.57 22.91 -44.79
N ASP A 45 22.60 23.65 -45.19
CA ASP A 45 23.91 23.15 -45.66
C ASP A 45 23.93 22.23 -46.91
N ARG A 46 22.87 22.21 -47.74
CA ARG A 46 22.80 21.38 -48.97
C ARG A 46 22.50 22.20 -50.23
N TYR A 47 23.37 22.08 -51.24
CA TYR A 47 23.27 22.82 -52.50
C TYR A 47 23.01 21.90 -53.70
N VAL A 48 22.48 22.45 -54.79
CA VAL A 48 22.30 21.74 -56.09
C VAL A 48 23.60 21.06 -56.56
N PHE A 49 24.75 21.65 -56.28
CA PHE A 49 26.06 21.06 -56.53
C PHE A 49 26.25 19.70 -55.86
N HIS A 50 25.80 19.53 -54.62
CA HIS A 50 25.86 18.25 -53.92
C HIS A 50 25.04 17.18 -54.65
N GLU A 51 23.85 17.52 -55.18
CA GLU A 51 23.03 16.58 -55.96
C GLU A 51 23.69 16.16 -57.27
N ILE A 52 24.40 17.09 -57.93
CA ILE A 52 25.15 16.80 -59.15
C ILE A 52 26.35 15.92 -58.85
N LEU A 53 27.07 16.18 -57.76
CA LEU A 53 28.14 15.30 -57.28
C LEU A 53 27.60 13.90 -56.94
N HIS A 54 26.43 13.79 -56.30
CA HIS A 54 25.77 12.51 -56.04
C HIS A 54 25.39 11.78 -57.33
N ARG A 55 24.78 12.47 -58.31
CA ARG A 55 24.47 11.87 -59.61
C ARG A 55 25.72 11.45 -60.37
N PHE A 56 26.77 12.26 -60.36
CA PHE A 56 28.05 11.94 -60.97
C PHE A 56 28.71 10.71 -60.32
N ALA A 57 28.71 10.66 -58.99
CA ALA A 57 29.20 9.51 -58.23
C ALA A 57 28.41 8.23 -58.57
N ARG A 58 27.07 8.30 -58.67
CA ARG A 58 26.22 7.17 -59.10
C ARG A 58 26.51 6.73 -60.53
N LEU A 59 26.74 7.66 -61.46
CA LEU A 59 27.10 7.34 -62.84
C LEU A 59 28.49 6.69 -62.93
N LYS A 60 29.44 7.10 -62.09
CA LYS A 60 30.79 6.52 -62.03
C LYS A 60 30.87 5.21 -61.23
N SER A 61 29.95 4.96 -60.30
CA SER A 61 29.95 3.76 -59.46
C SER A 61 29.58 2.48 -60.23
N ALA A 62 28.87 2.62 -61.36
CA ALA A 62 28.51 1.52 -62.26
C ALA A 62 29.73 0.77 -62.82
N SER A 63 30.89 1.44 -62.96
CA SER A 63 32.14 0.86 -63.48
C SER A 63 33.13 0.36 -62.40
N ILE A 64 32.76 0.38 -61.12
CA ILE A 64 33.66 0.01 -60.00
C ILE A 64 33.62 -1.50 -59.75
N THR A 65 34.79 -2.14 -59.60
CA THR A 65 34.94 -3.56 -59.24
C THR A 65 34.37 -3.86 -57.84
N THR A 66 33.88 -5.09 -57.63
CA THR A 66 33.32 -5.52 -56.33
C THR A 66 34.29 -5.30 -55.17
N GLU A 67 35.57 -5.61 -55.34
CA GLU A 67 36.62 -5.43 -54.34
C GLU A 67 36.80 -3.95 -53.90
N ARG A 68 36.69 -3.02 -54.87
CA ARG A 68 36.79 -1.59 -54.59
C ARG A 68 35.53 -1.06 -53.90
N ARG A 69 34.35 -1.62 -54.20
CA ARG A 69 33.10 -1.32 -53.46
C ARG A 69 33.16 -1.80 -52.02
N GLU A 70 33.63 -3.02 -51.77
CA GLU A 70 33.78 -3.55 -50.41
C GLU A 70 34.79 -2.74 -49.59
N THR A 71 35.89 -2.31 -50.20
CA THR A 71 36.89 -1.44 -49.54
C THR A 71 36.29 -0.10 -49.12
N VAL A 72 35.52 0.51 -50.02
CA VAL A 72 34.74 1.74 -49.79
C VAL A 72 33.80 1.55 -48.60
N ILE A 73 32.94 0.52 -48.63
CA ILE A 73 31.99 0.21 -47.54
C ILE A 73 32.72 0.06 -46.20
N ARG A 74 33.81 -0.72 -46.17
CA ARG A 74 34.62 -0.95 -44.95
C ARG A 74 35.14 0.36 -44.36
N GLN A 75 35.73 1.22 -45.19
CA GLN A 75 36.34 2.47 -44.73
C GLN A 75 35.29 3.45 -44.20
N THR A 76 34.12 3.53 -44.82
CA THR A 76 33.06 4.40 -44.28
C THR A 76 32.37 3.84 -43.06
N CYS A 77 32.20 2.52 -42.95
CA CYS A 77 31.74 1.93 -41.70
C CYS A 77 32.66 2.33 -40.55
N LEU A 78 33.98 2.26 -40.75
CA LEU A 78 34.96 2.67 -39.75
C LEU A 78 34.88 4.19 -39.46
N MET A 79 34.86 5.03 -40.50
CA MET A 79 34.79 6.48 -40.33
C MET A 79 33.52 6.92 -39.58
N LEU A 80 32.37 6.36 -39.94
CA LEU A 80 31.11 6.65 -39.26
C LEU A 80 31.06 6.07 -37.85
N ALA A 81 31.68 4.90 -37.62
CA ALA A 81 31.79 4.34 -36.27
C ALA A 81 32.60 5.27 -35.35
N VAL A 82 33.76 5.76 -35.82
CA VAL A 82 34.60 6.70 -35.06
C VAL A 82 33.87 8.02 -34.84
N ARG A 83 33.17 8.54 -35.85
CA ARG A 83 32.38 9.78 -35.73
C ARG A 83 31.22 9.61 -34.77
N ALA A 84 30.50 8.49 -34.83
CA ALA A 84 29.40 8.19 -33.92
C ALA A 84 29.90 8.03 -32.48
N GLN A 85 31.02 7.33 -32.29
CA GLN A 85 31.67 7.21 -30.99
C GLN A 85 32.09 8.58 -30.45
N SER A 86 32.82 9.37 -31.23
CA SER A 86 33.29 10.71 -30.82
C SER A 86 32.14 11.65 -30.48
N ALA A 87 31.07 11.65 -31.28
CA ALA A 87 29.88 12.44 -30.99
C ALA A 87 29.16 11.93 -29.73
N THR A 88 29.09 10.62 -29.51
CA THR A 88 28.49 10.03 -28.29
C THR A 88 29.33 10.32 -27.04
N GLU A 89 30.66 10.28 -27.13
CA GLU A 89 31.58 10.68 -26.06
C GLU A 89 31.47 12.18 -25.75
N SER A 90 31.17 13.00 -26.78
CA SER A 90 30.92 14.43 -26.64
C SER A 90 29.55 14.75 -26.02
N ILE A 91 28.57 13.84 -26.10
CA ILE A 91 27.34 13.87 -25.30
C ILE A 91 27.74 13.47 -23.87
N GLY A 92 28.30 14.43 -23.12
CA GLY A 92 28.91 14.16 -21.83
C GLY A 92 27.94 13.55 -20.81
N PHE A 93 28.33 12.41 -20.24
CA PHE A 93 28.06 12.11 -18.83
C PHE A 93 29.34 12.41 -18.06
N VAL A 94 29.56 13.68 -17.72
CA VAL A 94 30.74 14.04 -16.94
C VAL A 94 30.41 15.18 -15.98
N ASP A 95 30.53 14.84 -14.70
CA ASP A 95 30.71 15.69 -13.53
C ASP A 95 29.49 16.47 -13.00
N LYS A 96 29.19 16.24 -11.71
CA LYS A 96 28.28 17.07 -10.90
C LYS A 96 28.74 18.53 -10.79
N GLU A 97 29.97 18.83 -11.20
CA GLU A 97 30.58 20.16 -11.22
C GLU A 97 30.92 20.69 -12.63
N ALA A 98 30.54 20.01 -13.72
CA ALA A 98 30.94 20.43 -15.06
C ALA A 98 30.27 21.74 -15.47
N LYS A 99 31.08 22.81 -15.55
CA LYS A 99 30.75 24.13 -16.08
C LYS A 99 30.65 24.19 -17.62
N VAL A 100 30.51 23.05 -18.31
CA VAL A 100 30.48 23.05 -19.79
C VAL A 100 29.04 23.27 -20.28
N PRO A 101 28.80 24.30 -21.12
CA PRO A 101 27.45 24.65 -21.56
C PRO A 101 26.82 23.62 -22.51
N ALA A 102 25.50 23.47 -22.41
CA ALA A 102 24.65 22.55 -23.20
C ALA A 102 24.72 22.72 -24.73
N GLN A 103 25.36 23.78 -25.24
CA GLN A 103 25.49 24.05 -26.67
C GLN A 103 26.35 23.01 -27.42
N GLY A 104 27.31 22.35 -26.75
CA GLY A 104 28.13 21.29 -27.36
C GLY A 104 27.36 19.99 -27.65
N ASN A 105 26.45 19.60 -26.76
CA ASN A 105 25.65 18.36 -26.89
C ASN A 105 24.62 18.48 -28.01
N ALA A 106 23.96 19.65 -28.14
CA ALA A 106 22.98 19.90 -29.19
C ALA A 106 23.60 19.79 -30.60
N GLY A 107 24.81 20.33 -30.79
CA GLY A 107 25.56 20.18 -32.04
C GLY A 107 25.95 18.73 -32.36
N ALA A 108 26.43 17.99 -31.36
CA ALA A 108 26.79 16.57 -31.52
C ALA A 108 25.56 15.69 -31.85
N LEU A 109 24.44 15.90 -31.16
CA LEU A 109 23.17 15.21 -31.43
C LEU A 109 22.60 15.57 -32.81
N HIS A 110 22.66 16.85 -33.19
CA HIS A 110 22.25 17.28 -34.53
C HIS A 110 23.06 16.59 -35.62
N GLN A 111 24.38 16.54 -35.45
CA GLN A 111 25.28 15.85 -36.38
C GLN A 111 24.97 14.34 -36.47
N LEU A 112 24.79 13.66 -35.32
CA LEU A 112 24.40 12.25 -35.27
C LEU A 112 23.06 11.99 -35.97
N ASN A 113 22.06 12.84 -35.73
CA ASN A 113 20.74 12.72 -36.35
C ASN A 113 20.78 12.99 -37.86
N SER A 114 21.64 13.91 -38.32
CA SER A 114 21.86 14.20 -39.74
C SER A 114 22.51 13.02 -40.46
N ASP A 115 23.52 12.38 -39.84
CA ASP A 115 24.21 11.23 -40.44
C ASP A 115 23.43 9.91 -40.31
N ARG A 116 22.45 9.84 -39.40
CA ARG A 116 21.69 8.62 -39.06
C ARG A 116 21.12 7.87 -40.28
N PRO A 117 20.35 8.48 -41.21
CA PRO A 117 19.79 7.73 -42.34
C PRO A 117 20.87 7.10 -43.23
N GLY A 118 22.00 7.81 -43.40
CA GLY A 118 23.15 7.33 -44.14
C GLY A 118 23.86 6.15 -43.44
N ALA A 119 24.03 6.24 -42.12
CA ALA A 119 24.62 5.18 -41.31
C ALA A 119 23.76 3.91 -41.32
N VAL A 120 22.43 4.03 -41.16
CA VAL A 120 21.49 2.89 -41.23
C VAL A 120 21.53 2.23 -42.62
N SER A 121 21.51 3.04 -43.69
CA SER A 121 21.59 2.52 -45.06
C SER A 121 22.93 1.81 -45.34
N LEU A 122 24.03 2.31 -44.77
CA LEU A 122 25.34 1.69 -44.90
C LEU A 122 25.41 0.34 -44.18
N ILE A 123 24.76 0.19 -43.02
CA ILE A 123 24.62 -1.11 -42.32
C ILE A 123 23.90 -2.12 -43.22
N GLU A 124 22.79 -1.72 -43.85
CA GLU A 124 22.05 -2.58 -44.78
C GLU A 124 22.86 -2.93 -46.04
N MET A 125 23.66 -1.99 -46.55
CA MET A 125 24.55 -2.25 -47.67
C MET A 125 25.68 -3.22 -47.28
N ALA A 126 26.29 -3.04 -46.11
CA ALA A 126 27.27 -3.97 -45.56
C ALA A 126 26.67 -5.38 -45.38
N ARG A 127 25.40 -5.48 -44.98
CA ARG A 127 24.65 -6.75 -44.88
C ARG A 127 24.49 -7.42 -46.24
N CYS A 128 24.05 -6.68 -47.26
CA CYS A 128 23.91 -7.19 -48.63
C CYS A 128 25.22 -7.75 -49.21
N HIS A 129 26.36 -7.15 -48.82
CA HIS A 129 27.69 -7.59 -49.21
C HIS A 129 28.33 -8.59 -48.22
N GLN A 130 27.59 -9.07 -47.22
CA GLN A 130 28.06 -10.01 -46.18
C GLN A 130 29.31 -9.54 -45.42
N MET A 131 29.46 -8.23 -45.26
CA MET A 131 30.61 -7.60 -44.58
C MET A 131 30.35 -7.50 -43.06
N TRP A 132 30.34 -8.65 -42.38
CA TRP A 132 29.88 -8.75 -40.98
C TRP A 132 30.71 -7.95 -39.97
N GLY A 133 32.04 -7.94 -40.08
CA GLY A 133 32.90 -7.18 -39.15
C GLY A 133 32.63 -5.67 -39.17
N PRO A 134 32.73 -5.00 -40.34
CA PRO A 134 32.41 -3.58 -40.46
C PRO A 134 30.97 -3.23 -40.10
N LEU A 135 30.02 -4.12 -40.42
CA LEU A 135 28.63 -3.99 -40.01
C LEU A 135 28.53 -3.92 -38.49
N VAL A 136 29.00 -4.95 -37.77
CA VAL A 136 28.87 -5.03 -36.30
C VAL A 136 29.59 -3.87 -35.61
N LEU A 137 30.75 -3.43 -36.14
CA LEU A 137 31.49 -2.28 -35.63
C LEU A 137 30.67 -0.97 -35.74
N LEU A 138 30.03 -0.73 -36.89
CA LEU A 138 29.21 0.47 -37.06
C LEU A 138 27.97 0.40 -36.15
N VAL A 139 27.33 -0.76 -36.06
CA VAL A 139 26.18 -0.95 -35.17
C VAL A 139 26.55 -0.66 -33.73
N SER A 140 27.63 -1.26 -33.20
CA SER A 140 27.99 -1.12 -31.78
C SER A 140 28.25 0.34 -31.36
N ASN A 141 28.73 1.17 -32.28
CA ASN A 141 28.99 2.60 -32.04
C ASN A 141 27.78 3.50 -32.31
N LEU A 142 26.84 3.06 -33.15
CA LEU A 142 25.62 3.81 -33.47
C LEU A 142 24.49 3.56 -32.46
N THR A 143 24.48 2.38 -31.83
CA THR A 143 23.44 1.94 -30.88
C THR A 143 23.13 3.00 -29.81
N ALA A 144 24.14 3.48 -29.07
CA ALA A 144 23.92 4.44 -28.00
C ALA A 144 23.21 5.72 -28.47
N ALA A 145 23.61 6.26 -29.63
CA ALA A 145 22.98 7.43 -30.22
C ALA A 145 21.52 7.18 -30.63
N LEU A 146 21.22 6.03 -31.23
CA LEU A 146 19.85 5.66 -31.60
C LEU A 146 18.97 5.43 -30.36
N TRP A 147 19.53 4.90 -29.27
CA TRP A 147 18.82 4.75 -27.98
C TRP A 147 18.49 6.11 -27.36
N HIS A 148 19.45 7.03 -27.28
CA HIS A 148 19.21 8.38 -26.77
C HIS A 148 18.14 9.13 -27.59
N GLY A 149 18.22 9.02 -28.92
CA GLY A 149 17.21 9.58 -29.83
C GLY A 149 15.87 8.83 -29.85
N SER A 150 15.76 7.67 -29.18
CA SER A 150 14.57 6.81 -29.18
C SER A 150 14.13 6.40 -30.60
N HIS A 151 15.09 6.14 -31.48
CA HIS A 151 14.87 5.78 -32.89
C HIS A 151 14.59 4.28 -33.04
N TRP A 152 13.48 3.80 -32.45
CA TRP A 152 13.14 2.37 -32.32
C TRP A 152 13.09 1.63 -33.66
N LYS A 153 12.55 2.26 -34.70
CA LYS A 153 12.45 1.64 -36.05
C LYS A 153 13.81 1.44 -36.71
N ASP A 154 14.73 2.38 -36.52
CA ASP A 154 16.09 2.26 -37.05
C ASP A 154 16.85 1.17 -36.28
N LEU A 155 16.67 1.09 -34.96
CA LEU A 155 17.23 0.03 -34.13
C LEU A 155 16.73 -1.36 -34.55
N ASP A 156 15.43 -1.53 -34.87
CA ASP A 156 14.90 -2.82 -35.39
C ASP A 156 15.62 -3.24 -36.68
N ARG A 157 15.72 -2.34 -37.67
CA ARG A 157 16.42 -2.61 -38.95
C ARG A 157 17.89 -2.98 -38.75
N VAL A 158 18.57 -2.23 -37.90
CA VAL A 158 19.99 -2.41 -37.63
C VAL A 158 20.25 -3.74 -36.92
N TYR A 159 19.47 -4.10 -35.91
CA TYR A 159 19.67 -5.36 -35.18
C TYR A 159 19.14 -6.60 -35.92
N GLN A 160 18.19 -6.46 -36.85
CA GLN A 160 17.89 -7.53 -37.81
C GLN A 160 19.12 -7.88 -38.66
N SER A 161 19.87 -6.85 -39.08
CA SER A 161 21.11 -7.02 -39.83
C SER A 161 22.20 -7.74 -39.01
N VAL A 162 22.31 -7.43 -37.71
CA VAL A 162 23.24 -8.14 -36.80
C VAL A 162 22.79 -9.57 -36.52
N LEU A 163 21.49 -9.83 -36.42
CA LEU A 163 20.96 -11.18 -36.22
C LEU A 163 21.30 -12.09 -37.40
N GLU A 164 21.15 -11.59 -38.63
CA GLU A 164 21.58 -12.29 -39.84
C GLU A 164 23.09 -12.52 -39.84
N ALA A 165 23.89 -11.51 -39.46
CA ALA A 165 25.34 -11.61 -39.37
C ALA A 165 25.75 -12.73 -38.40
N GLY A 166 25.17 -12.77 -37.20
CA GLY A 166 25.42 -13.82 -36.21
C GLY A 166 25.01 -15.21 -36.71
N ALA A 167 23.84 -15.33 -37.34
CA ALA A 167 23.37 -16.61 -37.86
C ALA A 167 24.23 -17.16 -39.01
N GLN A 168 24.69 -16.31 -39.93
CA GLN A 168 25.52 -16.74 -41.07
C GLN A 168 26.98 -16.97 -40.71
N SER A 169 27.48 -16.33 -39.66
CA SER A 169 28.85 -16.53 -39.15
C SER A 169 28.95 -17.57 -38.04
N ASP A 170 27.84 -18.22 -37.68
CA ASP A 170 27.72 -19.13 -36.52
C ASP A 170 28.27 -18.51 -35.21
N ASN A 171 28.10 -17.19 -35.08
CA ASN A 171 28.56 -16.43 -33.93
C ASN A 171 27.42 -16.24 -32.92
N ALA A 172 27.40 -17.13 -31.92
CA ALA A 172 26.37 -17.15 -30.90
C ALA A 172 26.31 -15.87 -30.05
N GLU A 173 27.42 -15.15 -29.89
CA GLU A 173 27.46 -13.88 -29.15
C GLU A 173 26.71 -12.78 -29.90
N TRP A 174 26.98 -12.64 -31.21
CA TRP A 174 26.26 -11.67 -32.06
C TRP A 174 24.78 -12.01 -32.14
N THR A 175 24.43 -13.29 -32.29
CA THR A 175 23.04 -13.75 -32.30
C THR A 175 22.34 -13.42 -30.98
N ALA A 176 22.94 -13.76 -29.82
CA ALA A 176 22.32 -13.50 -28.53
C ALA A 176 22.15 -11.99 -28.25
N SER A 177 23.15 -11.17 -28.60
CA SER A 177 23.09 -9.71 -28.46
C SER A 177 22.04 -9.08 -29.37
N ALA A 178 21.93 -9.53 -30.63
CA ALA A 178 20.91 -9.05 -31.55
C ALA A 178 19.50 -9.40 -31.08
N LEU A 179 19.28 -10.63 -30.62
CA LEU A 179 17.99 -11.06 -30.06
C LEU A 179 17.59 -10.21 -28.84
N TYR A 180 18.54 -9.93 -27.93
CA TYR A 180 18.30 -9.07 -26.77
C TYR A 180 17.87 -7.66 -27.17
N ASN A 181 18.61 -7.02 -28.07
CA ASN A 181 18.31 -5.65 -28.49
C ASN A 181 17.02 -5.56 -29.30
N LEU A 182 16.72 -6.54 -30.16
CA LEU A 182 15.42 -6.64 -30.83
C LEU A 182 14.28 -6.82 -29.83
N GLY A 183 14.50 -7.56 -28.73
CA GLY A 183 13.53 -7.71 -27.66
C GLY A 183 13.21 -6.37 -26.98
N MET A 184 14.23 -5.57 -26.71
CA MET A 184 14.06 -4.21 -26.17
C MET A 184 13.27 -3.31 -27.11
N VAL A 185 13.60 -3.33 -28.41
CA VAL A 185 12.89 -2.54 -29.43
C VAL A 185 11.44 -2.99 -29.57
N ALA A 186 11.19 -4.30 -29.61
CA ALA A 186 9.84 -4.86 -29.66
C ALA A 186 9.01 -4.44 -28.43
N SER A 187 9.62 -4.37 -27.24
CA SER A 187 8.95 -3.90 -26.02
C SER A 187 8.46 -2.45 -26.16
N HIS A 188 9.31 -1.53 -26.63
CA HIS A 188 8.93 -0.12 -26.82
C HIS A 188 7.87 0.03 -27.92
N LEU A 189 7.97 -0.73 -29.01
CA LEU A 189 6.99 -0.70 -30.11
C LEU A 189 5.65 -1.39 -29.76
N GLY A 190 5.52 -1.99 -28.57
CA GLY A 190 4.30 -2.65 -28.11
C GLY A 190 4.10 -4.08 -28.58
N ASP A 191 5.08 -4.68 -29.27
CA ASP A 191 5.07 -6.11 -29.64
C ASP A 191 5.61 -6.97 -28.48
N THR A 192 4.82 -7.02 -27.41
CA THR A 192 5.20 -7.59 -26.10
C THR A 192 5.42 -9.10 -26.15
N GLN A 193 4.65 -9.81 -26.98
CA GLN A 193 4.81 -11.25 -27.17
C GLN A 193 6.12 -11.57 -27.91
N ARG A 194 6.43 -10.83 -28.98
CA ARG A 194 7.71 -10.97 -29.68
C ARG A 194 8.87 -10.57 -28.77
N ALA A 195 8.72 -9.52 -27.96
CA ALA A 195 9.75 -9.11 -27.00
C ALA A 195 10.10 -10.24 -26.02
N ALA A 196 9.09 -10.89 -25.43
CA ALA A 196 9.28 -12.01 -24.52
C ALA A 196 9.97 -13.21 -25.19
N ASP A 197 9.55 -13.60 -26.41
CA ASP A 197 10.19 -14.67 -27.20
C ASP A 197 11.67 -14.34 -27.48
N LEU A 198 11.95 -13.10 -27.92
CA LEU A 198 13.29 -12.66 -28.24
C LEU A 198 14.23 -12.68 -27.02
N TYR A 199 13.76 -12.22 -25.86
CA TYR A 199 14.55 -12.31 -24.62
C TYR A 199 14.82 -13.75 -24.21
N GLN A 200 13.80 -14.62 -24.29
CA GLN A 200 13.97 -16.03 -23.95
C GLN A 200 14.97 -16.71 -24.88
N ARG A 201 14.85 -16.51 -26.19
CA ARG A 201 15.79 -17.04 -27.18
C ARG A 201 17.20 -16.47 -27.02
N SER A 202 17.33 -15.20 -26.66
CA SER A 202 18.63 -14.59 -26.33
C SER A 202 19.27 -15.31 -25.14
N ALA A 203 18.52 -15.53 -24.05
CA ALA A 203 19.00 -16.24 -22.87
C ALA A 203 19.38 -17.69 -23.17
N GLU A 204 18.57 -18.42 -23.95
CA GLU A 204 18.85 -19.80 -24.35
C GLU A 204 20.08 -19.91 -25.26
N THR A 205 20.24 -18.98 -26.21
CA THR A 205 21.41 -18.92 -27.11
C THR A 205 22.68 -18.63 -26.31
N ALA A 206 22.63 -17.65 -25.42
CA ALA A 206 23.75 -17.31 -24.54
C ALA A 206 24.10 -18.46 -23.58
N HIS A 207 23.10 -19.19 -23.07
CA HIS A 207 23.34 -20.36 -22.22
C HIS A 207 24.05 -21.48 -22.99
N LYS A 208 23.60 -21.80 -24.21
CA LYS A 208 24.24 -22.81 -25.07
C LYS A 208 25.67 -22.44 -25.46
N ALA A 209 25.95 -21.13 -25.56
CA ALA A 209 27.28 -20.61 -25.87
C ALA A 209 28.21 -20.52 -24.65
N ASP A 210 27.72 -20.77 -23.42
CA ASP A 210 28.44 -20.53 -22.16
C ASP A 210 28.81 -19.04 -21.94
N HIS A 211 27.88 -18.14 -22.30
CA HIS A 211 27.98 -16.69 -22.10
C HIS A 211 27.03 -16.23 -20.97
N PRO A 212 27.39 -16.45 -19.68
CA PRO A 212 26.50 -16.19 -18.54
C PRO A 212 26.12 -14.71 -18.37
N TYR A 213 26.98 -13.78 -18.83
CA TYR A 213 26.69 -12.33 -18.81
C TYR A 213 25.44 -12.01 -19.64
N GLN A 214 25.44 -12.40 -20.91
CA GLN A 214 24.33 -12.12 -21.83
C GLN A 214 23.05 -12.86 -21.43
N MET A 215 23.19 -14.08 -20.88
CA MET A 215 22.05 -14.85 -20.36
C MET A 215 21.34 -14.08 -19.23
N HIS A 216 22.08 -13.59 -18.23
CA HIS A 216 21.49 -12.86 -17.12
C HIS A 216 20.97 -11.47 -17.52
N MET A 217 21.59 -10.82 -18.51
CA MET A 217 21.07 -9.59 -19.12
C MET A 217 19.68 -9.81 -19.73
N ALA A 218 19.52 -10.85 -20.54
CA ALA A 218 18.25 -11.16 -21.18
C ALA A 218 17.15 -11.53 -20.17
N GLN A 219 17.50 -12.26 -19.11
CA GLN A 219 16.58 -12.55 -18.00
C GLN A 219 16.16 -11.28 -17.24
N LEU A 220 17.09 -10.34 -17.02
CA LEU A 220 16.79 -9.07 -16.38
C LEU A 220 15.79 -8.24 -17.22
N ALA A 221 15.99 -8.15 -18.54
CA ALA A 221 15.09 -7.45 -19.43
C ALA A 221 13.70 -8.11 -19.54
N LEU A 222 13.63 -9.44 -19.55
CA LEU A 222 12.36 -10.16 -19.45
C LEU A 222 11.62 -9.84 -18.14
N GLY A 223 12.34 -9.77 -17.03
CA GLY A 223 11.77 -9.36 -15.74
C GLY A 223 11.22 -7.93 -15.79
N SER A 224 11.94 -6.99 -16.42
CA SER A 224 11.46 -5.61 -16.62
C SER A 224 10.18 -5.55 -17.48
N LEU A 225 10.14 -6.29 -18.59
CA LEU A 225 8.94 -6.40 -19.43
C LEU A 225 7.74 -6.95 -18.63
N LEU A 226 7.95 -7.99 -17.81
CA LEU A 226 6.89 -8.55 -16.98
C LEU A 226 6.38 -7.56 -15.93
N ILE A 227 7.24 -6.71 -15.35
CA ILE A 227 6.80 -5.62 -14.47
C ILE A 227 5.89 -4.66 -15.24
N ASN A 228 6.28 -4.23 -16.45
CA ASN A 228 5.51 -3.30 -17.26
C ASN A 228 4.14 -3.87 -17.67
N LEU A 229 4.02 -5.19 -17.83
CA LEU A 229 2.77 -5.89 -18.13
C LEU A 229 1.90 -6.18 -16.89
N GLY A 230 2.24 -5.64 -15.71
CA GLY A 230 1.51 -5.90 -14.46
C GLY A 230 1.76 -7.28 -13.84
N ARG A 231 2.72 -8.05 -14.37
CA ARG A 231 3.10 -9.40 -13.92
C ARG A 231 4.34 -9.36 -13.01
N ALA A 232 4.37 -8.41 -12.09
CA ALA A 232 5.52 -8.17 -11.22
C ALA A 232 5.94 -9.38 -10.36
N ARG A 233 5.00 -10.26 -9.96
CA ARG A 233 5.33 -11.50 -9.23
C ARG A 233 6.13 -12.48 -10.08
N ASP A 234 5.75 -12.63 -11.35
CA ASP A 234 6.42 -13.52 -12.30
C ASP A 234 7.81 -13.01 -12.67
N ALA A 235 8.04 -11.70 -12.56
CA ALA A 235 9.34 -11.09 -12.82
C ALA A 235 10.40 -11.45 -11.77
N ILE A 236 10.04 -11.58 -10.49
CA ILE A 236 10.98 -11.70 -9.37
C ILE A 236 12.01 -12.84 -9.55
N PRO A 237 11.64 -14.07 -9.96
CA PRO A 237 12.61 -15.13 -10.19
C PRO A 237 13.67 -14.77 -11.24
N TYR A 238 13.27 -14.17 -12.36
CA TYR A 238 14.19 -13.75 -13.42
C TYR A 238 15.16 -12.66 -12.95
N LEU A 239 14.63 -11.67 -12.23
CA LEU A 239 15.41 -10.55 -11.68
C LEU A 239 16.41 -11.01 -10.60
N ARG A 240 16.05 -12.02 -9.78
CA ARG A 240 16.93 -12.55 -8.71
C ARG A 240 18.04 -13.44 -9.23
N ASN A 241 17.83 -14.14 -10.34
CA ASN A 241 18.73 -15.21 -10.80
C ASN A 241 20.15 -14.70 -11.08
N GLY A 242 20.31 -13.50 -11.65
CA GLY A 242 21.61 -12.93 -11.99
C GLY A 242 22.38 -12.32 -10.81
N LEU A 243 21.75 -12.05 -9.66
CA LEU A 243 22.38 -11.32 -8.55
C LEU A 243 23.70 -11.95 -8.05
N PRO A 244 23.81 -13.28 -7.87
CA PRO A 244 25.07 -13.90 -7.45
C PRO A 244 26.18 -13.72 -8.49
N PHE A 245 25.84 -13.81 -9.78
CA PHE A 245 26.77 -13.65 -10.89
C PHE A 245 27.35 -12.22 -10.92
N TRP A 246 26.48 -11.21 -10.94
CA TRP A 246 26.88 -9.79 -10.94
C TRP A 246 27.79 -9.44 -9.74
N ARG A 247 27.50 -10.01 -8.56
CA ARG A 247 28.35 -9.87 -7.36
C ARG A 247 29.73 -10.49 -7.51
N ILE A 248 29.84 -11.67 -8.12
CA ILE A 248 31.11 -12.38 -8.28
C ILE A 248 32.03 -11.62 -9.23
N ILE A 249 31.49 -11.13 -10.34
CA ILE A 249 32.25 -10.38 -11.34
C ILE A 249 32.45 -8.91 -10.97
N LYS A 250 31.83 -8.45 -9.87
CA LYS A 250 31.87 -7.07 -9.36
C LYS A 250 31.35 -6.03 -10.35
N ASP A 251 30.36 -6.41 -11.15
CA ASP A 251 29.63 -5.49 -12.01
C ASP A 251 28.55 -4.79 -11.18
N ASN A 252 28.93 -3.66 -10.57
CA ASN A 252 28.05 -2.89 -9.70
C ASN A 252 26.91 -2.21 -10.48
N GLN A 253 27.11 -1.89 -11.77
CA GLN A 253 26.10 -1.27 -12.62
C GLN A 253 24.94 -2.25 -12.82
N MET A 254 25.24 -3.48 -13.27
CA MET A 254 24.22 -4.49 -13.50
C MET A 254 23.58 -5.01 -12.22
N LEU A 255 24.35 -5.08 -11.14
CA LEU A 255 23.82 -5.41 -9.82
C LEU A 255 22.82 -4.35 -9.34
N ALA A 256 23.14 -3.06 -9.46
CA ALA A 256 22.23 -1.98 -9.10
C ALA A 256 20.96 -2.05 -9.96
N HIS A 257 21.07 -2.17 -11.29
CA HIS A 257 19.89 -2.27 -12.16
C HIS A 257 18.98 -3.45 -11.77
N ALA A 258 19.54 -4.63 -11.48
CA ALA A 258 18.76 -5.78 -11.01
C ALA A 258 18.06 -5.53 -9.66
N LEU A 259 18.74 -4.87 -8.72
CA LEU A 259 18.15 -4.49 -7.43
C LEU A 259 17.07 -3.41 -7.58
N GLY A 260 17.25 -2.46 -8.50
CA GLY A 260 16.25 -1.44 -8.86
C GLY A 260 14.94 -2.06 -9.36
N ASN A 261 15.04 -2.96 -10.34
CA ASN A 261 13.89 -3.67 -10.89
C ASN A 261 13.23 -4.57 -9.84
N LEU A 262 13.99 -5.18 -8.94
CA LEU A 262 13.43 -5.89 -7.79
C LEU A 262 12.68 -4.96 -6.85
N GLY A 263 13.25 -3.78 -6.57
CA GLY A 263 12.59 -2.72 -5.83
C GLY A 263 11.23 -2.37 -6.45
N GLN A 264 11.20 -2.12 -7.76
CA GLN A 264 9.98 -1.82 -8.50
C GLN A 264 8.97 -2.98 -8.49
N ALA A 265 9.41 -4.23 -8.68
CA ALA A 265 8.55 -5.40 -8.61
C ALA A 265 7.92 -5.53 -7.20
N HIS A 266 8.73 -5.34 -6.15
CA HIS A 266 8.27 -5.37 -4.76
C HIS A 266 7.33 -4.21 -4.43
N LEU A 267 7.53 -3.01 -5.02
CA LEU A 267 6.57 -1.91 -4.93
C LEU A 267 5.23 -2.28 -5.58
N ALA A 268 5.25 -2.84 -6.78
CA ALA A 268 4.04 -3.20 -7.53
C ALA A 268 3.19 -4.26 -6.81
N ILE A 269 3.80 -5.17 -6.05
CA ILE A 269 3.08 -6.20 -5.28
C ILE A 269 2.79 -5.79 -3.83
N GLY A 270 3.10 -4.54 -3.43
CA GLY A 270 2.76 -4.00 -2.09
C GLY A 270 3.80 -4.23 -0.98
N GLN A 271 4.93 -4.89 -1.27
CA GLN A 271 5.98 -5.19 -0.28
C GLN A 271 6.93 -4.00 -0.05
N LEU A 272 6.40 -2.93 0.56
CA LEU A 272 7.08 -1.64 0.78
C LEU A 272 8.47 -1.74 1.43
N ARG A 273 8.61 -2.47 2.55
CA ARG A 273 9.91 -2.59 3.25
C ARG A 273 10.99 -3.26 2.41
N ARG A 274 10.62 -4.30 1.64
CA ARG A 274 11.56 -4.99 0.75
C ARG A 274 11.93 -4.10 -0.43
N ALA A 275 10.95 -3.41 -1.00
CA ALA A 275 11.18 -2.44 -2.05
C ALA A 275 12.19 -1.36 -1.62
N GLU A 276 11.97 -0.76 -0.45
CA GLU A 276 12.88 0.25 0.11
C GLU A 276 14.30 -0.30 0.26
N LEU A 277 14.46 -1.49 0.85
CA LEU A 277 15.77 -2.11 1.00
C LEU A 277 16.47 -2.35 -0.35
N TYR A 278 15.75 -2.85 -1.35
CA TYR A 278 16.31 -3.10 -2.68
C TYR A 278 16.70 -1.79 -3.38
N LEU A 279 15.87 -0.76 -3.30
CA LEU A 279 16.14 0.55 -3.88
C LEU A 279 17.29 1.27 -3.18
N GLN A 280 17.35 1.25 -1.84
CA GLN A 280 18.47 1.82 -1.09
C GLN A 280 19.80 1.13 -1.42
N ASN A 281 19.81 -0.21 -1.49
CA ASN A 281 20.99 -0.96 -1.89
C ASN A 281 21.41 -0.63 -3.32
N SER A 282 20.43 -0.50 -4.22
CA SER A 282 20.67 -0.09 -5.60
C SER A 282 21.31 1.30 -5.67
N THR A 283 20.74 2.30 -4.98
CA THR A 283 21.28 3.67 -4.93
C THR A 283 22.67 3.71 -4.30
N ASN A 284 22.91 2.97 -3.21
CA ASN A 284 24.24 2.91 -2.58
C ASN A 284 25.31 2.34 -3.50
N LEU A 285 24.96 1.38 -4.36
CA LEU A 285 25.86 0.84 -5.39
C LEU A 285 26.02 1.79 -6.59
N SER A 286 25.00 2.60 -6.87
CA SER A 286 24.98 3.55 -8.00
C SER A 286 25.71 4.87 -7.69
N ARG A 287 25.96 5.20 -6.41
CA ARG A 287 26.66 6.45 -5.99
C ARG A 287 28.06 6.63 -6.58
N THR A 288 28.63 5.59 -7.17
CA THR A 288 29.94 5.61 -7.83
C THR A 288 29.87 5.71 -9.36
N ASP A 289 28.67 5.77 -9.96
CA ASP A 289 28.49 5.71 -11.42
C ASP A 289 27.18 6.38 -11.89
N ASP A 290 27.31 7.47 -12.66
CA ASP A 290 26.18 8.32 -13.09
C ASP A 290 25.18 7.60 -14.02
N ARG A 291 25.57 6.52 -14.72
CA ARG A 291 24.64 5.76 -15.60
C ARG A 291 23.72 4.82 -14.82
N ALA A 292 24.23 4.18 -13.77
CA ALA A 292 23.45 3.29 -12.92
C ALA A 292 22.39 4.06 -12.09
N ASP A 293 22.66 5.34 -11.81
CA ASP A 293 21.76 6.23 -11.07
C ASP A 293 20.44 6.48 -11.83
N LEU A 294 20.47 6.53 -13.17
CA LEU A 294 19.31 6.85 -14.03
C LEU A 294 18.22 5.78 -14.03
N TRP A 295 18.57 4.50 -14.07
CA TRP A 295 17.58 3.41 -14.05
C TRP A 295 16.86 3.30 -12.71
N ASN A 296 17.47 3.80 -11.63
CA ASN A 296 16.95 3.68 -10.27
C ASN A 296 16.13 4.90 -9.82
N ARG A 297 16.32 6.05 -10.47
CA ARG A 297 15.69 7.33 -10.09
C ARG A 297 14.17 7.31 -10.17
N GLY A 298 13.58 6.71 -11.21
CA GLY A 298 12.12 6.58 -11.31
C GLY A 298 11.51 5.72 -10.18
N ALA A 299 12.16 4.60 -9.85
CA ALA A 299 11.71 3.75 -8.74
C ALA A 299 11.93 4.40 -7.37
N LEU A 300 13.00 5.21 -7.21
CA LEU A 300 13.23 6.03 -6.03
C LEU A 300 12.19 7.15 -5.89
N ALA A 301 11.85 7.85 -6.97
CA ALA A 301 10.80 8.87 -6.99
C ALA A 301 9.45 8.26 -6.56
N ALA A 302 9.10 7.08 -7.11
CA ALA A 302 7.91 6.34 -6.69
C ALA A 302 7.93 5.96 -5.19
N LEU A 303 9.08 5.59 -4.64
CA LEU A 303 9.26 5.31 -3.21
C LEU A 303 9.12 6.59 -2.35
N LEU A 304 9.75 7.69 -2.75
CA LEU A 304 9.68 8.99 -2.06
C LEU A 304 8.23 9.48 -1.98
N ARG A 305 7.47 9.37 -3.07
CA ARG A 305 6.03 9.69 -3.07
C ARG A 305 5.23 8.78 -2.15
N ARG A 306 5.49 7.46 -2.16
CA ARG A 306 4.79 6.51 -1.26
C ARG A 306 5.13 6.71 0.22
N THR A 307 6.27 7.33 0.52
CA THR A 307 6.70 7.69 1.88
C THR A 307 6.33 9.14 2.26
N GLY A 308 5.62 9.87 1.40
CA GLY A 308 5.10 11.21 1.68
C GLY A 308 6.09 12.36 1.44
N ARG A 309 7.29 12.07 0.92
CA ARG A 309 8.36 13.06 0.66
C ARG A 309 8.19 13.68 -0.73
N PHE A 310 7.08 14.38 -0.93
CA PHE A 310 6.67 14.88 -2.25
C PHE A 310 7.58 16.00 -2.81
N SER A 311 8.06 16.91 -1.97
CA SER A 311 8.96 18.00 -2.36
C SER A 311 10.28 17.46 -2.91
N GLU A 312 10.89 16.50 -2.22
CA GLU A 312 12.14 15.86 -2.65
C GLU A 312 11.95 15.09 -3.96
N ALA A 313 10.82 14.38 -4.12
CA ALA A 313 10.49 13.71 -5.37
C ALA A 313 10.33 14.70 -6.54
N ALA A 314 9.72 15.87 -6.30
CA ALA A 314 9.51 16.89 -7.33
C ALA A 314 10.82 17.58 -7.75
N GLN A 315 11.74 17.80 -6.81
CA GLN A 315 13.06 18.36 -7.08
C GLN A 315 13.92 17.39 -7.91
N GLU A 316 13.99 16.12 -7.52
CA GLU A 316 14.74 15.11 -8.28
C GLU A 316 14.15 14.91 -9.69
N ALA A 317 12.82 14.85 -9.83
CA ALA A 317 12.19 14.73 -11.14
C ALA A 317 12.48 15.93 -12.05
N SER A 318 12.48 17.16 -11.49
CA SER A 318 12.83 18.37 -12.25
C SER A 318 14.29 18.36 -12.72
N LEU A 319 15.20 17.94 -11.84
CA LEU A 319 16.62 17.79 -12.15
C LEU A 319 16.85 16.73 -13.25
N ASP A 320 16.10 15.64 -13.21
CA ASP A 320 16.16 14.58 -14.21
C ASP A 320 15.65 15.05 -15.59
N ILE A 321 14.63 15.91 -15.63
CA ILE A 321 14.17 16.54 -16.88
C ILE A 321 15.28 17.40 -17.48
N GLU A 322 15.92 18.25 -16.68
CA GLU A 322 17.01 19.12 -17.15
C GLU A 322 18.18 18.31 -17.70
N ARG A 323 18.58 17.25 -16.99
CA ARG A 323 19.63 16.33 -17.44
C ARG A 323 19.25 15.58 -18.70
N ALA A 324 18.03 15.06 -18.78
CA ALA A 324 17.54 14.36 -19.97
C ALA A 324 17.56 15.27 -21.19
N ARG A 325 17.17 16.55 -21.05
CA ARG A 325 17.26 17.56 -22.11
C ARG A 325 18.69 17.89 -22.49
N ALA A 326 19.59 18.04 -21.52
CA ALA A 326 21.00 18.30 -21.78
C ALA A 326 21.68 17.15 -22.55
N VAL A 327 21.29 15.91 -22.28
CA VAL A 327 21.79 14.71 -22.97
C VAL A 327 21.01 14.40 -24.25
N GLY A 328 19.84 15.03 -24.45
CA GLY A 328 18.95 14.79 -25.59
C GLY A 328 18.19 13.47 -25.54
N SER A 329 18.04 12.85 -24.37
CA SER A 329 17.32 11.59 -24.20
C SER A 329 15.81 11.82 -24.09
N ARG A 330 15.08 11.52 -25.17
CA ARG A 330 13.62 11.69 -25.23
C ARG A 330 12.87 10.73 -24.30
N ASP A 331 13.27 9.47 -24.27
CA ASP A 331 12.71 8.47 -23.35
C ASP A 331 12.88 8.87 -21.87
N TRP A 332 14.07 9.38 -21.49
CA TRP A 332 14.31 9.80 -20.11
C TRP A 332 13.54 11.06 -19.75
N GLU A 333 13.45 12.02 -20.67
CA GLU A 333 12.64 13.22 -20.48
C GLU A 333 11.18 12.83 -20.22
N ALA A 334 10.61 11.94 -21.04
CA ALA A 334 9.23 11.48 -20.89
C ALA A 334 9.01 10.74 -19.55
N LYS A 335 9.94 9.89 -19.12
CA LYS A 335 9.87 9.21 -17.82
C LYS A 335 9.94 10.17 -16.64
N ALA A 336 10.86 11.13 -16.67
CA ALA A 336 10.99 12.13 -15.60
C ALA A 336 9.77 13.06 -15.54
N LEU A 337 9.19 13.44 -16.69
CA LEU A 337 7.93 14.16 -16.77
C LEU A 337 6.77 13.36 -16.17
N MET A 338 6.70 12.05 -16.41
CA MET A 338 5.71 11.17 -15.78
C MET A 338 5.85 11.15 -14.26
N GLU A 339 7.07 11.11 -13.73
CA GLU A 339 7.28 11.14 -12.27
C GLU A 339 6.92 12.50 -11.66
N LEU A 340 7.31 13.61 -12.32
CA LEU A 340 6.93 14.97 -11.91
C LEU A 340 5.40 15.14 -11.94
N ALA A 341 4.72 14.54 -12.91
CA ALA A 341 3.27 14.61 -12.98
C ALA A 341 2.56 13.98 -11.77
N GLU A 342 3.20 13.03 -11.09
CA GLU A 342 2.66 12.31 -9.95
C GLU A 342 2.90 13.05 -8.61
N THR A 343 3.62 14.17 -8.61
CA THR A 343 3.77 15.04 -7.42
C THR A 343 2.67 16.11 -7.37
N PRO A 344 2.19 16.51 -6.17
CA PRO A 344 1.23 17.61 -6.01
C PRO A 344 1.75 18.90 -6.64
N LEU A 345 0.85 19.74 -7.19
CA LEU A 345 1.25 20.95 -7.91
C LEU A 345 1.97 21.95 -6.99
N GLU A 346 1.53 22.01 -5.73
CA GLU A 346 2.03 22.91 -4.69
C GLU A 346 3.47 22.60 -4.27
N GLU A 347 3.92 21.36 -4.50
CA GLU A 347 5.25 20.87 -4.14
C GLU A 347 6.24 20.96 -5.32
N ARG A 348 5.76 21.38 -6.50
CA ARG A 348 6.60 21.51 -7.71
C ARG A 348 7.32 22.85 -7.70
N PRO A 349 8.60 22.90 -8.12
CA PRO A 349 9.29 24.16 -8.30
C PRO A 349 8.63 24.98 -9.41
N ASP A 350 8.66 26.32 -9.31
CA ASP A 350 8.07 27.24 -10.29
C ASP A 350 8.63 27.05 -11.72
N SER A 351 9.83 26.49 -11.86
CA SER A 351 10.48 26.16 -13.13
C SER A 351 9.94 24.90 -13.79
N ALA A 352 9.07 24.13 -13.11
CA ALA A 352 8.52 22.89 -13.61
C ALA A 352 7.60 23.11 -14.83
N PRO A 353 7.61 22.20 -15.83
CA PRO A 353 6.64 22.23 -16.92
C PRO A 353 5.20 22.24 -16.38
N SER A 354 4.37 23.11 -16.96
CA SER A 354 2.96 23.28 -16.56
C SER A 354 2.10 22.04 -16.85
N GLN A 355 2.38 21.35 -17.95
CA GLN A 355 1.64 20.18 -18.46
C GLN A 355 2.58 18.99 -18.73
N PRO A 356 3.11 18.35 -17.67
CA PRO A 356 4.14 17.32 -17.82
C PRO A 356 3.61 16.03 -18.46
N LEU A 357 2.35 15.65 -18.23
CA LEU A 357 1.77 14.43 -18.80
C LEU A 357 1.50 14.54 -20.29
N GLU A 358 0.96 15.68 -20.73
CA GLU A 358 0.67 15.99 -22.13
C GLU A 358 1.96 16.07 -22.92
N THR A 359 2.99 16.70 -22.34
CA THR A 359 4.34 16.73 -22.91
C THR A 359 4.89 15.32 -23.05
N ALA A 360 4.86 14.50 -21.98
CA ALA A 360 5.34 13.12 -22.01
C ALA A 360 4.59 12.26 -23.06
N LEU A 361 3.27 12.39 -23.15
CA LEU A 361 2.46 11.70 -24.16
C LEU A 361 2.86 12.10 -25.58
N ALA A 362 3.12 13.39 -25.84
CA ALA A 362 3.62 13.85 -27.13
C ALA A 362 4.97 13.21 -27.46
N ILE A 363 5.90 13.15 -26.48
CA ILE A 363 7.18 12.44 -26.67
C ILE A 363 6.95 10.99 -27.06
N TYR A 364 6.12 10.25 -26.32
CA TYR A 364 5.89 8.83 -26.59
C TYR A 364 5.18 8.58 -27.92
N ARG A 365 4.32 9.50 -28.38
CA ARG A 365 3.72 9.45 -29.72
C ARG A 365 4.75 9.70 -30.82
N ASP A 366 5.63 10.69 -30.64
CA ASP A 366 6.69 11.02 -31.60
C ASP A 366 7.70 9.89 -31.75
N THR A 367 8.09 9.25 -30.64
CA THR A 367 9.03 8.12 -30.65
C THR A 367 8.36 6.80 -31.05
N GLY A 368 7.04 6.71 -30.94
CA GLY A 368 6.28 5.48 -31.18
C GLY A 368 6.34 4.47 -30.03
N ASP A 369 6.66 4.93 -28.81
CA ASP A 369 6.63 4.08 -27.61
C ASP A 369 5.18 3.87 -27.14
N VAL A 370 4.65 2.67 -27.37
CA VAL A 370 3.25 2.35 -27.06
C VAL A 370 3.05 2.12 -25.55
N GLN A 371 4.03 1.54 -24.86
CA GLN A 371 3.95 1.32 -23.40
C GLN A 371 3.94 2.66 -22.64
N GLY A 372 4.77 3.60 -23.07
CA GLY A 372 4.79 4.97 -22.56
C GLY A 372 3.46 5.69 -22.76
N GLN A 373 2.85 5.53 -23.95
CA GLN A 373 1.52 6.09 -24.25
C GLN A 373 0.44 5.55 -23.32
N VAL A 374 0.35 4.23 -23.10
CA VAL A 374 -0.62 3.61 -22.19
C VAL A 374 -0.51 4.20 -20.79
N ARG A 375 0.70 4.29 -20.24
CA ARG A 375 0.94 4.85 -18.90
C ARG A 375 0.54 6.33 -18.83
N ALA A 376 0.93 7.13 -19.81
CA ALA A 376 0.60 8.56 -19.87
C ALA A 376 -0.90 8.80 -19.98
N LEU A 377 -1.59 8.09 -20.87
CA LEU A 377 -3.04 8.17 -21.06
C LEU A 377 -3.81 7.75 -19.80
N PHE A 378 -3.38 6.67 -19.13
CA PHE A 378 -3.98 6.28 -17.86
C PHE A 378 -3.86 7.39 -16.79
N ARG A 379 -2.69 8.01 -16.68
CA ARG A 379 -2.47 9.11 -15.73
C ARG A 379 -3.29 10.35 -16.08
N LEU A 380 -3.34 10.75 -17.34
CA LEU A 380 -4.19 11.85 -17.81
C LEU A 380 -5.66 11.58 -17.49
N GLY A 381 -6.15 10.39 -17.82
CA GLY A 381 -7.52 9.97 -17.55
C GLY A 381 -7.88 10.03 -16.07
N THR A 382 -7.03 9.48 -15.19
CA THR A 382 -7.24 9.52 -13.73
C THR A 382 -7.06 10.91 -13.11
N ARG A 383 -6.36 11.84 -13.77
CA ARG A 383 -6.23 13.23 -13.32
C ARG A 383 -7.43 14.08 -13.74
N ALA A 384 -7.84 14.01 -15.00
CA ALA A 384 -9.04 14.67 -15.52
C ALA A 384 -10.28 14.27 -14.70
N ALA A 385 -10.37 12.98 -14.38
CA ALA A 385 -11.32 12.42 -13.45
C ALA A 385 -11.40 13.12 -12.08
N LYS A 386 -10.25 13.32 -11.43
CA LYS A 386 -10.17 14.00 -10.13
C LYS A 386 -10.54 15.48 -10.23
N GLN A 387 -10.34 16.08 -11.40
CA GLN A 387 -10.76 17.45 -11.70
C GLN A 387 -12.22 17.55 -12.14
N ALA A 388 -12.95 16.42 -12.13
CA ALA A 388 -14.33 16.29 -12.61
C ALA A 388 -14.53 16.69 -14.09
N ASP A 389 -13.47 16.63 -14.91
CA ASP A 389 -13.60 16.73 -16.37
C ASP A 389 -13.93 15.35 -16.94
N ILE A 390 -15.22 15.05 -16.98
CA ILE A 390 -15.74 13.73 -17.34
C ILE A 390 -15.47 13.40 -18.81
N HIS A 391 -15.50 14.40 -19.70
CA HIS A 391 -15.33 14.19 -21.13
C HIS A 391 -13.88 13.86 -21.48
N GLU A 392 -12.92 14.64 -21.00
CA GLU A 392 -11.50 14.34 -21.22
C GLU A 392 -11.09 13.04 -20.54
N ALA A 393 -11.56 12.79 -19.31
CA ALA A 393 -11.29 11.54 -18.60
C ALA A 393 -11.75 10.32 -19.41
N ALA A 394 -12.98 10.37 -19.95
CA ALA A 394 -13.52 9.28 -20.75
C ALA A 394 -12.74 9.07 -22.06
N GLN A 395 -12.28 10.15 -22.71
CA GLN A 395 -11.47 10.03 -23.92
C GLN A 395 -10.12 9.36 -23.65
N TYR A 396 -9.35 9.87 -22.68
CA TYR A 396 -8.03 9.33 -22.36
C TYR A 396 -8.09 7.89 -21.86
N LEU A 397 -9.06 7.55 -21.00
CA LEU A 397 -9.19 6.20 -20.48
C LEU A 397 -9.64 5.20 -21.56
N ARG A 398 -10.45 5.62 -22.53
CA ARG A 398 -10.85 4.75 -23.66
C ARG A 398 -9.67 4.48 -24.59
N GLU A 399 -8.89 5.50 -24.92
CA GLU A 399 -7.66 5.34 -25.70
C GLU A 399 -6.67 4.43 -24.98
N CYS A 400 -6.48 4.64 -23.67
CA CYS A 400 -5.67 3.80 -22.81
C CYS A 400 -6.12 2.33 -22.83
N ALA A 401 -7.41 2.07 -22.58
CA ALA A 401 -7.94 0.71 -22.53
C ALA A 401 -7.72 -0.06 -23.84
N ASN A 402 -7.97 0.60 -24.98
CA ASN A 402 -7.80 0.00 -26.30
C ASN A 402 -6.33 -0.32 -26.60
N LEU A 403 -5.42 0.62 -26.33
CA LEU A 403 -3.98 0.41 -26.54
C LEU A 403 -3.42 -0.67 -25.60
N ALA A 404 -3.78 -0.61 -24.31
CA ALA A 404 -3.35 -1.55 -23.29
C ALA A 404 -3.79 -2.99 -23.60
N ALA A 405 -5.07 -3.17 -23.98
CA ALA A 405 -5.57 -4.47 -24.40
C ALA A 405 -4.85 -4.99 -25.66
N GLY A 406 -4.56 -4.11 -26.62
CA GLY A 406 -3.85 -4.46 -27.85
C GLY A 406 -2.42 -4.96 -27.64
N ILE A 407 -1.72 -4.47 -26.60
CA ILE A 407 -0.36 -4.90 -26.25
C ILE A 407 -0.31 -5.95 -25.13
N GLY A 408 -1.45 -6.42 -24.64
CA GLY A 408 -1.53 -7.40 -23.54
C GLY A 408 -1.23 -6.84 -22.14
N ASP A 409 -1.30 -5.52 -21.96
CA ASP A 409 -1.27 -4.87 -20.63
C ASP A 409 -2.68 -4.89 -20.02
N TYR A 410 -3.09 -6.08 -19.58
CA TYR A 410 -4.42 -6.30 -19.02
C TYR A 410 -4.63 -5.58 -17.67
N GLU A 411 -3.57 -5.20 -16.96
CA GLU A 411 -3.69 -4.40 -15.73
C GLU A 411 -4.22 -3.00 -16.04
N HIS A 412 -3.55 -2.25 -16.92
CA HIS A 412 -4.00 -0.90 -17.27
C HIS A 412 -5.33 -0.93 -18.01
N ALA A 413 -5.57 -1.95 -18.86
CA ALA A 413 -6.87 -2.13 -19.53
C ALA A 413 -8.01 -2.30 -18.52
N ALA A 414 -7.89 -3.24 -17.57
CA ALA A 414 -8.90 -3.48 -16.55
C ALA A 414 -9.18 -2.23 -15.71
N ARG A 415 -8.12 -1.54 -15.28
CA ARG A 415 -8.25 -0.34 -14.45
C ARG A 415 -8.87 0.82 -15.22
N ALA A 416 -8.48 1.04 -16.48
CA ALA A 416 -9.03 2.10 -17.31
C ALA A 416 -10.54 1.87 -17.57
N LEU A 417 -10.92 0.63 -17.87
CA LEU A 417 -12.33 0.24 -18.05
C LEU A 417 -13.15 0.40 -16.77
N ALA A 418 -12.61 0.03 -15.61
CA ALA A 418 -13.30 0.23 -14.32
C ALA A 418 -13.55 1.72 -14.03
N TYR A 419 -12.58 2.60 -14.34
CA TYR A 419 -12.78 4.04 -14.21
C TYR A 419 -13.81 4.59 -15.21
N LEU A 420 -13.75 4.16 -16.47
CA LEU A 420 -14.77 4.50 -17.48
C LEU A 420 -16.17 4.11 -17.02
N ALA A 421 -16.32 2.89 -16.49
CA ALA A 421 -17.58 2.40 -15.98
C ALA A 421 -18.12 3.29 -14.85
N SER A 422 -17.27 3.69 -13.90
CA SER A 422 -17.66 4.64 -12.85
C SER A 422 -18.12 5.99 -13.41
N TYR A 423 -17.48 6.53 -14.45
CA TYR A 423 -17.92 7.81 -15.06
C TYR A 423 -19.25 7.68 -15.78
N HIS A 424 -19.38 6.68 -16.65
CA HIS A 424 -20.64 6.43 -17.36
C HIS A 424 -21.79 6.18 -16.37
N GLY A 425 -21.52 5.48 -15.27
CA GLY A 425 -22.47 5.29 -14.18
C GLY A 425 -22.87 6.60 -13.50
N GLY A 426 -21.90 7.49 -13.22
CA GLY A 426 -22.14 8.81 -12.62
C GLY A 426 -22.94 9.77 -13.50
N VAL A 427 -22.77 9.71 -14.83
CA VAL A 427 -23.54 10.49 -15.81
C VAL A 427 -24.94 9.89 -16.09
N GLY A 428 -25.18 8.65 -15.65
CA GLY A 428 -26.46 7.96 -15.82
C GLY A 428 -26.54 7.06 -17.06
N HIS A 429 -25.42 6.79 -17.74
CA HIS A 429 -25.32 5.79 -18.80
C HIS A 429 -25.07 4.39 -18.21
N LEU A 430 -26.13 3.84 -17.61
CA LEU A 430 -26.05 2.66 -16.75
C LEU A 430 -25.69 1.38 -17.51
N ASP A 431 -26.26 1.18 -18.71
CA ASP A 431 -26.00 -0.02 -19.52
C ASP A 431 -24.53 -0.05 -20.00
N GLU A 432 -24.00 1.11 -20.38
CA GLU A 432 -22.59 1.27 -20.74
C GLU A 432 -21.69 1.00 -19.54
N ALA A 433 -22.05 1.51 -18.36
CA ALA A 433 -21.30 1.27 -17.12
C ALA A 433 -21.23 -0.23 -16.76
N GLU A 434 -22.35 -0.96 -16.83
CA GLU A 434 -22.36 -2.40 -16.57
C GLU A 434 -21.53 -3.19 -17.58
N THR A 435 -21.56 -2.79 -18.85
CA THR A 435 -20.74 -3.39 -19.92
C THR A 435 -19.25 -3.16 -19.64
N TYR A 436 -18.84 -1.92 -19.36
CA TYR A 436 -17.44 -1.62 -19.04
C TYR A 436 -16.97 -2.32 -17.75
N PHE A 437 -17.81 -2.50 -16.73
CA PHE A 437 -17.46 -3.30 -15.55
C PHE A 437 -17.36 -4.81 -15.87
N ALA A 438 -18.11 -5.33 -16.83
CA ALA A 438 -17.93 -6.70 -17.31
C ALA A 438 -16.58 -6.85 -18.02
N ASP A 439 -16.28 -5.97 -18.98
CA ASP A 439 -15.02 -5.99 -19.71
C ASP A 439 -13.81 -5.82 -18.77
N ALA A 440 -13.91 -4.91 -17.78
CA ALA A 440 -12.86 -4.71 -16.78
C ALA A 440 -12.57 -5.98 -15.96
N ARG A 441 -13.61 -6.74 -15.61
CA ARG A 441 -13.47 -8.01 -14.88
C ARG A 441 -12.85 -9.08 -15.77
N ASP A 442 -13.24 -9.16 -17.04
CA ASP A 442 -12.67 -10.11 -17.99
C ASP A 442 -11.16 -9.85 -18.18
N MET A 443 -10.75 -8.59 -18.35
CA MET A 443 -9.33 -8.22 -18.41
C MET A 443 -8.59 -8.58 -17.12
N ALA A 444 -9.16 -8.28 -15.95
CA ALA A 444 -8.56 -8.61 -14.66
C ALA A 444 -8.43 -10.13 -14.44
N ASN A 445 -9.43 -10.91 -14.87
CA ASN A 445 -9.43 -12.37 -14.81
C ASN A 445 -8.39 -12.98 -15.76
N HIS A 446 -8.23 -12.42 -16.95
CA HIS A 446 -7.17 -12.83 -17.89
C HIS A 446 -5.77 -12.63 -17.32
N LEU A 447 -5.55 -11.53 -16.57
CA LEU A 447 -4.28 -11.31 -15.86
C LEU A 447 -4.06 -12.31 -14.71
N GLY A 448 -5.13 -12.78 -14.07
CA GLY A 448 -5.07 -13.72 -12.94
C GLY A 448 -4.47 -13.13 -11.66
N ASN A 449 -4.30 -11.80 -11.59
CA ASN A 449 -3.77 -11.12 -10.40
C ASN A 449 -4.91 -10.81 -9.41
N PRO A 450 -4.96 -11.47 -8.23
CA PRO A 450 -6.05 -11.31 -7.27
C PRO A 450 -6.20 -9.87 -6.74
N ILE A 451 -5.11 -9.09 -6.73
CA ILE A 451 -5.15 -7.69 -6.28
C ILE A 451 -5.94 -6.84 -7.27
N VAL A 452 -5.67 -6.98 -8.57
CA VAL A 452 -6.34 -6.21 -9.63
C VAL A 452 -7.81 -6.63 -9.72
N ILE A 453 -8.10 -7.93 -9.63
CA ILE A 453 -9.47 -8.44 -9.60
C ILE A 453 -10.23 -7.81 -8.42
N ALA A 454 -9.67 -7.85 -7.21
CA ALA A 454 -10.29 -7.27 -6.03
C ALA A 454 -10.54 -5.76 -6.18
N GLN A 455 -9.60 -5.00 -6.73
CA GLN A 455 -9.76 -3.57 -6.98
C GLN A 455 -10.90 -3.26 -7.97
N THR A 456 -11.01 -4.04 -9.05
CA THR A 456 -12.11 -3.93 -10.02
C THR A 456 -13.46 -4.25 -9.36
N LEU A 457 -13.52 -5.31 -8.53
CA LEU A 457 -14.72 -5.68 -7.79
C LEU A 457 -15.14 -4.62 -6.78
N GLN A 458 -14.20 -3.99 -6.07
CA GLN A 458 -14.48 -2.89 -5.16
C GLN A 458 -15.11 -1.69 -5.88
N LYS A 459 -14.57 -1.31 -7.04
CA LYS A 459 -15.11 -0.20 -7.86
C LYS A 459 -16.50 -0.51 -8.40
N ASN A 460 -16.75 -1.75 -8.82
CA ASN A 460 -18.07 -2.18 -9.24
C ASN A 460 -19.07 -2.19 -8.07
N ALA A 461 -18.64 -2.64 -6.87
CA ALA A 461 -19.46 -2.61 -5.67
C ALA A 461 -19.82 -1.18 -5.23
N GLU A 462 -18.89 -0.24 -5.34
CA GLU A 462 -19.13 1.19 -5.10
C GLU A 462 -20.21 1.73 -6.06
N TYR A 463 -20.13 1.41 -7.35
CA TYR A 463 -21.18 1.75 -8.31
C TYR A 463 -22.54 1.14 -7.93
N LEU A 464 -22.59 -0.16 -7.63
CA LEU A 464 -23.83 -0.84 -7.24
C LEU A 464 -24.43 -0.30 -5.95
N TRP A 465 -23.58 0.13 -5.02
CA TRP A 465 -24.01 0.81 -3.81
C TRP A 465 -24.79 2.07 -4.15
N HIS A 466 -24.24 2.95 -4.99
CA HIS A 466 -24.91 4.19 -5.39
C HIS A 466 -26.21 3.95 -6.15
N ARG A 467 -26.38 2.75 -6.74
CA ARG A 467 -27.62 2.31 -7.38
C ARG A 467 -28.64 1.69 -6.42
N GLY A 468 -28.33 1.58 -5.12
CA GLY A 468 -29.17 0.93 -4.11
C GLY A 468 -29.15 -0.60 -4.15
N ARG A 469 -28.30 -1.22 -4.99
CA ARG A 469 -28.15 -2.68 -5.12
C ARG A 469 -27.16 -3.22 -4.07
N ILE A 470 -27.45 -2.93 -2.79
CA ILE A 470 -26.53 -3.18 -1.67
C ILE A 470 -26.17 -4.67 -1.53
N GLY A 471 -27.11 -5.59 -1.78
CA GLY A 471 -26.85 -7.03 -1.69
C GLY A 471 -25.78 -7.53 -2.68
N GLU A 472 -25.77 -7.00 -3.90
CA GLU A 472 -24.76 -7.32 -4.90
C GLU A 472 -23.41 -6.66 -4.58
N ALA A 473 -23.43 -5.43 -4.06
CA ALA A 473 -22.24 -4.77 -3.56
C ALA A 473 -21.56 -5.58 -2.44
N VAL A 474 -22.34 -6.09 -1.47
CA VAL A 474 -21.85 -7.00 -0.41
C VAL A 474 -21.24 -8.26 -1.01
N THR A 475 -21.85 -8.83 -2.05
CA THR A 475 -21.35 -10.05 -2.71
C THR A 475 -19.97 -9.82 -3.33
N TYR A 476 -19.82 -8.76 -4.14
CA TYR A 476 -18.52 -8.44 -4.76
C TYR A 476 -17.46 -8.03 -3.75
N LEU A 477 -17.83 -7.31 -2.69
CA LEU A 477 -16.90 -6.94 -1.61
C LEU A 477 -16.45 -8.17 -0.81
N THR A 478 -17.33 -9.16 -0.60
CA THR A 478 -16.98 -10.42 0.06
C THR A 478 -15.96 -11.20 -0.77
N GLU A 479 -16.16 -11.26 -2.09
CA GLU A 479 -15.21 -11.89 -3.01
C GLU A 479 -13.87 -11.15 -3.03
N ALA A 480 -13.88 -9.81 -3.09
CA ALA A 480 -12.68 -8.99 -3.04
C ALA A 480 -11.86 -9.22 -1.76
N VAL A 481 -12.51 -9.28 -0.60
CA VAL A 481 -11.87 -9.60 0.69
C VAL A 481 -11.24 -11.00 0.63
N ARG A 482 -11.96 -12.02 0.16
CA ARG A 482 -11.44 -13.40 0.04
C ARG A 482 -10.21 -13.48 -0.86
N LEU A 483 -10.21 -12.78 -1.99
CA LEU A 483 -9.07 -12.73 -2.91
C LEU A 483 -7.84 -12.10 -2.24
N LEU A 484 -8.04 -11.03 -1.47
CA LEU A 484 -6.97 -10.30 -0.80
C LEU A 484 -6.43 -11.02 0.45
N GLU A 485 -7.24 -11.80 1.16
CA GLU A 485 -6.80 -12.63 2.31
C GLU A 485 -5.71 -13.64 1.95
N GLY A 486 -5.70 -14.12 0.70
CA GLY A 486 -4.65 -15.00 0.19
C GLY A 486 -3.37 -14.28 -0.23
N THR A 487 -3.26 -12.96 -0.01
CA THR A 487 -2.15 -12.12 -0.47
C THR A 487 -1.45 -11.41 0.70
N GLU A 488 -0.26 -10.89 0.44
CA GLU A 488 0.42 -10.00 1.40
C GLU A 488 -0.11 -8.56 1.36
N GLU A 489 -1.15 -8.26 0.57
CA GLU A 489 -1.66 -6.90 0.37
C GLU A 489 -2.67 -6.48 1.44
N LYS A 490 -2.14 -6.23 2.63
CA LYS A 490 -2.93 -5.94 3.83
C LYS A 490 -3.63 -4.57 3.78
N SER A 491 -3.04 -3.58 3.10
CA SER A 491 -3.65 -2.25 2.98
C SER A 491 -4.92 -2.30 2.11
N GLY A 492 -4.84 -2.98 0.96
CA GLY A 492 -6.01 -3.25 0.12
C GLY A 492 -7.07 -4.10 0.84
N LEU A 493 -6.64 -5.11 1.61
CA LEU A 493 -7.56 -5.93 2.43
C LEU A 493 -8.29 -5.08 3.48
N ALA A 494 -7.60 -4.15 4.15
CA ALA A 494 -8.23 -3.25 5.11
C ALA A 494 -9.28 -2.36 4.42
N GLN A 495 -8.97 -1.81 3.25
CA GLN A 495 -9.93 -1.01 2.46
C GLN A 495 -11.16 -1.82 2.06
N ALA A 496 -10.96 -3.06 1.57
CA ALA A 496 -12.05 -3.94 1.18
C ALA A 496 -12.93 -4.32 2.37
N ARG A 497 -12.33 -4.61 3.53
CA ARG A 497 -13.08 -4.92 4.78
C ARG A 497 -13.83 -3.71 5.32
N THR A 498 -13.27 -2.51 5.23
CA THR A 498 -13.99 -1.29 5.61
C THR A 498 -15.22 -1.08 4.72
N ALA A 499 -15.06 -1.17 3.39
CA ALA A 499 -16.18 -1.03 2.46
C ALA A 499 -17.23 -2.13 2.65
N LEU A 500 -16.81 -3.38 2.86
CA LEU A 500 -17.70 -4.50 3.18
C LEU A 500 -18.45 -4.25 4.49
N GLY A 501 -17.74 -3.78 5.52
CA GLY A 501 -18.30 -3.44 6.81
C GLY A 501 -19.41 -2.41 6.68
N GLU A 502 -19.14 -1.28 6.01
CA GLU A 502 -20.15 -0.26 5.73
C GLU A 502 -21.35 -0.85 4.96
N ALA A 503 -21.11 -1.71 3.96
CA ALA A 503 -22.17 -2.33 3.15
C ALA A 503 -23.07 -3.26 3.96
N LEU A 504 -22.46 -4.03 4.84
CA LEU A 504 -23.18 -4.91 5.75
C LEU A 504 -24.00 -4.12 6.77
N LEU A 505 -23.49 -2.98 7.26
CA LEU A 505 -24.29 -2.10 8.12
C LEU A 505 -25.52 -1.60 7.35
N VAL A 506 -25.37 -1.04 6.15
CA VAL A 506 -26.52 -0.55 5.37
C VAL A 506 -27.49 -1.67 4.98
N ALA A 507 -27.00 -2.88 4.73
CA ALA A 507 -27.84 -4.06 4.48
C ALA A 507 -28.54 -4.63 5.73
N GLY A 508 -28.39 -4.02 6.91
CA GLY A 508 -28.99 -4.49 8.17
C GLY A 508 -28.25 -5.65 8.85
N ARG A 509 -27.09 -6.07 8.33
CA ARG A 509 -26.25 -7.15 8.87
C ARG A 509 -25.23 -6.60 9.86
N TRP A 510 -25.73 -5.97 10.92
CA TRP A 510 -24.94 -5.15 11.85
C TRP A 510 -23.81 -5.87 12.56
N GLN A 511 -24.01 -7.14 12.97
CA GLN A 511 -22.98 -7.93 13.67
C GLN A 511 -21.79 -8.24 12.76
N GLU A 512 -22.07 -8.66 11.53
CA GLU A 512 -21.04 -8.98 10.55
C GLU A 512 -20.31 -7.71 10.08
N GLY A 513 -21.06 -6.61 9.90
CA GLY A 513 -20.48 -5.31 9.60
C GLY A 513 -19.56 -4.80 10.72
N ALA A 514 -19.99 -4.90 11.99
CA ALA A 514 -19.18 -4.53 13.14
C ALA A 514 -17.89 -5.36 13.21
N GLN A 515 -17.99 -6.68 13.04
CA GLN A 515 -16.83 -7.58 13.07
C GLN A 515 -15.81 -7.26 11.96
N ALA A 516 -16.29 -6.97 10.74
CA ALA A 516 -15.43 -6.56 9.64
C ALA A 516 -14.69 -5.26 9.96
N LEU A 517 -15.38 -4.25 10.49
CA LEU A 517 -14.79 -2.96 10.85
C LEU A 517 -13.84 -3.04 12.05
N GLU A 518 -14.20 -3.80 13.09
CA GLU A 518 -13.36 -4.02 14.27
C GLU A 518 -12.03 -4.69 13.90
N SER A 519 -12.05 -5.61 12.93
CA SER A 519 -10.83 -6.23 12.42
C SER A 519 -9.87 -5.19 11.81
N VAL A 520 -10.39 -4.13 11.19
CA VAL A 520 -9.57 -3.05 10.61
C VAL A 520 -9.00 -2.14 11.71
N VAL A 521 -9.82 -1.77 12.69
CA VAL A 521 -9.42 -0.84 13.76
C VAL A 521 -8.46 -1.48 14.77
N SER A 522 -8.55 -2.79 14.99
CA SER A 522 -7.75 -3.50 16.00
C SER A 522 -6.68 -4.43 15.40
N VAL A 523 -7.08 -5.41 14.59
CA VAL A 523 -6.19 -6.48 14.12
C VAL A 523 -5.26 -6.00 13.00
N MET A 524 -5.80 -5.16 12.11
CA MET A 524 -5.07 -4.60 10.96
C MET A 524 -4.64 -3.15 11.20
N SER A 525 -4.60 -2.69 12.46
CA SER A 525 -4.37 -1.28 12.78
C SER A 525 -3.04 -0.77 12.23
N ASP A 526 -2.00 -1.59 12.21
CA ASP A 526 -0.67 -1.17 11.79
C ASP A 526 -0.51 -1.20 10.26
N ASP A 527 -1.38 -1.93 9.57
CA ASP A 527 -1.34 -2.14 8.12
C ASP A 527 -2.34 -1.24 7.36
N ALA A 528 -3.34 -0.70 8.05
CA ALA A 528 -4.35 0.18 7.49
C ALA A 528 -3.87 1.65 7.51
N SER A 529 -4.15 2.39 6.42
CA SER A 529 -3.84 3.82 6.38
C SER A 529 -4.64 4.58 7.44
N PRO A 530 -4.15 5.75 7.92
CA PRO A 530 -4.92 6.59 8.84
C PRO A 530 -6.35 6.87 8.34
N ALA A 531 -6.50 7.18 7.04
CA ALA A 531 -7.80 7.39 6.40
C ALA A 531 -8.71 6.16 6.46
N THR A 532 -8.20 4.96 6.12
CA THR A 532 -8.99 3.72 6.15
C THR A 532 -9.41 3.35 7.57
N ARG A 533 -8.54 3.56 8.57
CA ARG A 533 -8.87 3.36 9.98
C ARG A 533 -9.89 4.36 10.49
N ALA A 534 -9.79 5.62 10.05
CA ALA A 534 -10.74 6.66 10.38
C ALA A 534 -12.13 6.37 9.82
N GLN A 535 -12.20 5.92 8.56
CA GLN A 535 -13.44 5.47 7.95
C GLN A 535 -14.07 4.30 8.72
N ALA A 536 -13.28 3.28 9.06
CA ALA A 536 -13.77 2.14 9.83
C ALA A 536 -14.25 2.54 11.24
N SER A 537 -13.45 3.36 11.94
CA SER A 537 -13.79 3.89 13.27
C SER A 537 -15.03 4.77 13.24
N ARG A 538 -15.24 5.55 12.18
CA ARG A 538 -16.45 6.35 11.97
C ARG A 538 -17.68 5.48 11.83
N ALA A 539 -17.62 4.47 10.96
CA ALA A 539 -18.73 3.54 10.77
C ALA A 539 -19.08 2.79 12.08
N LEU A 540 -18.08 2.37 12.86
CA LEU A 540 -18.28 1.77 14.19
C LEU A 540 -18.85 2.76 15.20
N ALA A 541 -18.34 3.99 15.28
CA ALA A 541 -18.83 4.99 16.20
C ALA A 541 -20.30 5.35 15.93
N VAL A 542 -20.70 5.45 14.65
CA VAL A 542 -22.10 5.62 14.26
C VAL A 542 -22.94 4.43 14.71
N LEU A 543 -22.47 3.20 14.51
CA LEU A 543 -23.16 1.99 14.96
C LEU A 543 -23.33 1.97 16.49
N TYR A 544 -22.26 2.20 17.25
CA TYR A 544 -22.29 2.25 18.71
C TYR A 544 -23.22 3.33 19.24
N SER A 545 -23.18 4.53 18.64
CA SER A 545 -24.07 5.63 19.01
C SER A 545 -25.54 5.33 18.71
N ARG A 546 -25.85 4.61 17.62
CA ARG A 546 -27.21 4.12 17.34
C ARG A 546 -27.69 3.08 18.36
N ARG A 547 -26.78 2.30 18.96
CA ARG A 547 -27.08 1.29 19.99
C ARG A 547 -27.10 1.85 21.42
N GLY A 548 -26.92 3.16 21.61
CA GLY A 548 -26.86 3.80 22.93
C GLY A 548 -25.51 3.65 23.65
N LEU A 549 -24.49 3.14 22.96
CA LEU A 549 -23.14 2.91 23.50
C LEU A 549 -22.26 4.15 23.30
N HIS A 550 -22.72 5.31 23.81
CA HIS A 550 -22.10 6.61 23.51
C HIS A 550 -20.64 6.73 23.98
N ARG A 551 -20.29 6.18 25.15
CA ARG A 551 -18.89 6.21 25.65
C ARG A 551 -17.93 5.47 24.73
N GLU A 552 -18.35 4.32 24.19
CA GLU A 552 -17.55 3.50 23.28
C GLU A 552 -17.43 4.18 21.91
N ALA A 553 -18.53 4.78 21.43
CA ALA A 553 -18.54 5.60 20.22
C ALA A 553 -17.56 6.78 20.31
N MET A 554 -17.61 7.54 21.42
CA MET A 554 -16.70 8.66 21.69
C MET A 554 -15.25 8.19 21.74
N SER A 555 -14.95 7.16 22.54
CA SER A 555 -13.58 6.64 22.66
C SER A 555 -12.99 6.21 21.32
N THR A 556 -13.80 5.56 20.47
CA THR A 556 -13.38 5.05 19.17
C THR A 556 -13.08 6.21 18.20
N ILE A 557 -13.99 7.18 18.08
CA ILE A 557 -13.82 8.27 17.13
C ILE A 557 -12.75 9.29 17.58
N THR A 558 -12.61 9.58 18.88
CA THR A 558 -11.56 10.49 19.38
C THR A 558 -10.16 9.94 19.13
N LYS A 559 -9.96 8.61 19.29
CA LYS A 559 -8.68 7.97 18.94
C LYS A 559 -8.38 8.08 17.44
N ALA A 560 -9.39 7.87 16.60
CA ALA A 560 -9.23 8.00 15.15
C ALA A 560 -8.92 9.45 14.73
N LEU A 561 -9.56 10.44 15.36
CA LEU A 561 -9.32 11.86 15.13
C LEU A 561 -7.87 12.26 15.46
N ASP A 562 -7.38 11.91 16.66
CA ASP A 562 -6.00 12.18 17.09
C ASP A 562 -4.95 11.56 16.15
N GLN A 563 -5.22 10.35 15.63
CA GLN A 563 -4.36 9.72 14.64
C GLN A 563 -4.34 10.46 13.30
N CYS A 564 -5.50 10.93 12.82
CA CYS A 564 -5.59 11.67 11.56
C CYS A 564 -4.94 13.05 11.66
N GLU A 565 -5.10 13.73 12.80
CA GLU A 565 -4.44 15.01 13.08
C GLU A 565 -2.92 14.87 13.05
N ARG A 566 -2.38 13.83 13.69
CA ARG A 566 -0.93 13.53 13.63
C ARG A 566 -0.45 13.15 12.23
N ALA A 567 -1.31 12.53 11.43
CA ALA A 567 -1.00 12.18 10.05
C ALA A 567 -1.13 13.37 9.07
N GLY A 568 -1.71 14.50 9.50
CA GLY A 568 -1.95 15.66 8.65
C GLY A 568 -3.06 15.46 7.60
N ASP A 569 -3.90 14.42 7.74
CA ASP A 569 -4.98 14.14 6.79
C ASP A 569 -6.22 15.01 7.08
N LYS A 570 -6.23 16.22 6.51
CA LYS A 570 -7.30 17.19 6.71
C LYS A 570 -8.70 16.64 6.34
N SER A 571 -8.81 15.80 5.31
CA SER A 571 -10.11 15.25 4.89
C SER A 571 -10.61 14.19 5.88
N ALA A 572 -9.74 13.31 6.37
CA ALA A 572 -10.12 12.36 7.40
C ALA A 572 -10.47 13.04 8.73
N VAL A 573 -9.73 14.10 9.12
CA VAL A 573 -10.02 14.93 10.30
C VAL A 573 -11.43 15.53 10.21
N LEU A 574 -11.78 16.12 9.07
CA LEU A 574 -13.10 16.70 8.80
C LEU A 574 -14.23 15.69 9.08
N HIS A 575 -14.15 14.51 8.47
CA HIS A 575 -15.16 13.46 8.62
C HIS A 575 -15.22 12.89 10.04
N CYS A 576 -14.07 12.76 10.72
CA CYS A 576 -14.02 12.34 12.12
C CYS A 576 -14.68 13.36 13.05
N ARG A 577 -14.47 14.67 12.82
CA ARG A 577 -15.12 15.74 13.60
C ARG A 577 -16.64 15.71 13.44
N MET A 578 -17.14 15.57 12.21
CA MET A 578 -18.58 15.44 11.98
C MET A 578 -19.17 14.21 12.68
N ALA A 579 -18.46 13.09 12.66
CA ALA A 579 -18.91 11.88 13.34
C ALA A 579 -18.92 12.05 14.86
N LEU A 580 -17.88 12.68 15.43
CA LEU A 580 -17.81 12.99 16.86
C LEU A 580 -18.93 13.96 17.28
N ALA A 581 -19.20 15.00 16.48
CA ALA A 581 -20.29 15.94 16.69
C ALA A 581 -21.65 15.21 16.72
N ASN A 582 -21.89 14.29 15.79
CA ASN A 582 -23.09 13.44 15.78
C ASN A 582 -23.20 12.55 17.03
N VAL A 583 -22.07 12.02 17.53
CA VAL A 583 -22.05 11.22 18.76
C VAL A 583 -22.40 12.08 19.97
N HIS A 584 -21.84 13.29 20.10
CA HIS A 584 -22.18 14.24 21.16
C HIS A 584 -23.65 14.66 21.12
N ALA A 585 -24.16 15.00 19.92
CA ALA A 585 -25.56 15.39 19.75
C ALA A 585 -26.53 14.27 20.19
N ARG A 586 -26.20 13.00 19.88
CA ARG A 586 -27.01 11.84 20.33
C ARG A 586 -26.87 11.55 21.82
N ASN A 587 -25.81 12.02 22.47
CA ASN A 587 -25.62 11.95 23.92
C ASN A 587 -26.18 13.20 24.64
N GLU A 588 -26.93 14.07 23.93
CA GLU A 588 -27.51 15.33 24.42
C GLU A 588 -26.47 16.39 24.89
N GLU A 589 -25.21 16.25 24.46
CA GLU A 589 -24.12 17.20 24.72
C GLU A 589 -24.07 18.26 23.61
N TRP A 590 -25.08 19.12 23.58
CA TRP A 590 -25.32 20.05 22.46
C TRP A 590 -24.22 21.10 22.27
N SER A 591 -23.60 21.58 23.35
CA SER A 591 -22.48 22.54 23.29
C SER A 591 -21.23 21.96 22.64
N GLU A 592 -20.89 20.73 23.01
CA GLU A 592 -19.74 19.99 22.50
C GLU A 592 -19.98 19.58 21.04
N ALA A 593 -21.21 19.20 20.69
CA ALA A 593 -21.58 18.93 19.31
C ALA A 593 -21.41 20.16 18.42
N LEU A 594 -21.86 21.34 18.89
CA LEU A 594 -21.73 22.60 18.17
C LEU A 594 -20.25 22.97 17.93
N ASP A 595 -19.41 22.92 18.97
CA ASP A 595 -17.98 23.19 18.86
C ASP A 595 -17.28 22.30 17.83
N GLN A 596 -17.65 21.01 17.76
CA GLN A 596 -17.09 20.11 16.75
C GLN A 596 -17.59 20.39 15.33
N TYR A 597 -18.86 20.79 15.16
CA TYR A 597 -19.38 21.20 13.85
C TYR A 597 -18.79 22.53 13.36
N ASP A 598 -18.52 23.49 14.24
CA ASP A 598 -17.86 24.75 13.89
C ASP A 598 -16.43 24.49 13.41
N LYS A 599 -15.67 23.65 14.13
CA LYS A 599 -14.33 23.22 13.70
C LYS A 599 -14.36 22.48 12.36
N ALA A 600 -15.40 21.67 12.11
CA ALA A 600 -15.57 21.01 10.81
C ALA A 600 -15.92 22.01 9.70
N THR A 601 -16.70 23.05 10.01
CA THR A 601 -17.07 24.14 9.09
C THR A 601 -15.84 24.94 8.67
N ASP A 602 -15.00 25.35 9.61
CA ASP A 602 -13.75 26.07 9.33
C ASP A 602 -12.83 25.27 8.41
N LEU A 603 -12.68 23.98 8.71
CA LEU A 603 -11.86 23.08 7.91
C LEU A 603 -12.48 22.80 6.52
N ALA A 604 -13.80 22.74 6.40
CA ALA A 604 -14.49 22.60 5.11
C ALA A 604 -14.30 23.84 4.24
N MET A 605 -14.32 25.04 4.84
CA MET A 605 -14.03 26.30 4.14
C MET A 605 -12.60 26.33 3.59
N GLU A 606 -11.61 25.91 4.40
CA GLU A 606 -10.22 25.77 3.93
C GLU A 606 -10.09 24.82 2.74
N GLN A 607 -10.81 23.68 2.78
CA GLN A 607 -10.78 22.67 1.72
C GLN A 607 -11.66 23.01 0.52
N LYS A 608 -12.48 24.08 0.60
CA LYS A 608 -13.48 24.45 -0.41
C LYS A 608 -14.48 23.32 -0.70
N ASP A 609 -14.77 22.47 0.29
CA ASP A 609 -15.78 21.40 0.18
C ASP A 609 -17.16 21.95 0.55
N LEU A 610 -17.90 22.39 -0.47
CA LEU A 610 -19.21 23.02 -0.29
C LEU A 610 -20.26 22.05 0.29
N HIS A 611 -20.19 20.76 -0.05
CA HIS A 611 -21.17 19.77 0.41
C HIS A 611 -21.02 19.53 1.91
N VAL A 612 -19.78 19.30 2.37
CA VAL A 612 -19.51 19.11 3.80
C VAL A 612 -19.75 20.40 4.57
N LEU A 613 -19.37 21.55 4.02
CA LEU A 613 -19.62 22.86 4.63
C LEU A 613 -21.10 23.06 4.96
N LEU A 614 -21.99 22.86 3.98
CA LEU A 614 -23.43 23.03 4.18
C LEU A 614 -24.02 22.00 5.13
N THR A 615 -23.51 20.76 5.11
CA THR A 615 -23.93 19.72 6.04
C THR A 615 -23.53 20.08 7.48
N ALA A 616 -22.29 20.51 7.71
CA ALA A 616 -21.79 20.91 9.02
C ALA A 616 -22.55 22.13 9.57
N ARG A 617 -22.75 23.17 8.74
CA ARG A 617 -23.55 24.35 9.14
C ARG A 617 -25.00 24.02 9.43
N GLY A 618 -25.61 23.15 8.62
CA GLY A 618 -26.98 22.68 8.84
C GLY A 618 -27.12 21.95 10.18
N MET A 619 -26.18 21.05 10.49
CA MET A 619 -26.20 20.33 11.76
C MET A 619 -25.82 21.21 12.96
N ALA A 620 -24.93 22.19 12.80
CA ALA A 620 -24.63 23.21 13.81
C ALA A 620 -25.88 24.01 14.18
N ALA A 621 -26.63 24.49 13.19
CA ALA A 621 -27.89 25.20 13.41
C ALA A 621 -28.94 24.30 14.10
N VAL A 622 -28.96 23.00 13.81
CA VAL A 622 -29.80 22.03 14.54
C VAL A 622 -29.38 21.94 16.02
N CYS A 623 -28.08 21.86 16.33
CA CYS A 623 -27.61 21.89 17.72
C CYS A 623 -28.03 23.18 18.45
N GLN A 624 -28.01 24.33 17.76
CA GLN A 624 -28.45 25.62 18.33
C GLN A 624 -29.95 25.66 18.66
N LEU A 625 -30.81 24.87 18.01
CA LEU A 625 -32.25 24.75 18.36
C LEU A 625 -32.47 24.23 19.78
N HIS A 626 -31.48 23.53 20.35
CA HIS A 626 -31.49 23.01 21.71
C HIS A 626 -30.88 23.98 22.74
N GLY A 627 -30.28 25.10 22.30
CA GLY A 627 -29.70 26.15 23.14
C GLY A 627 -30.63 27.32 23.44
N GLU A 628 -30.07 28.48 23.81
CA GLU A 628 -30.83 29.71 24.11
C GLU A 628 -31.29 30.47 22.85
N GLU A 629 -30.54 30.37 21.74
CA GLU A 629 -30.73 31.16 20.51
C GLU A 629 -31.65 30.50 19.45
N LYS A 630 -32.79 29.95 19.88
CA LYS A 630 -33.63 29.08 19.03
C LYS A 630 -34.21 29.77 17.79
N GLU A 631 -34.63 31.01 17.91
CA GLU A 631 -35.25 31.79 16.82
C GLU A 631 -34.24 32.14 15.73
N GLN A 632 -32.99 32.40 16.13
CA GLN A 632 -31.88 32.66 15.22
C GLN A 632 -31.49 31.40 14.46
N ALA A 633 -31.46 30.25 15.13
CA ALA A 633 -31.21 28.94 14.51
C ALA A 633 -32.28 28.58 13.45
N VAL A 634 -33.58 28.82 13.73
CA VAL A 634 -34.65 28.63 12.74
C VAL A 634 -34.45 29.56 11.52
N ALA A 635 -34.05 30.81 11.74
CA ALA A 635 -33.76 31.75 10.66
C ALA A 635 -32.54 31.34 9.82
N GLU A 636 -31.51 30.74 10.43
CA GLU A 636 -30.37 30.16 9.70
C GLU A 636 -30.79 28.95 8.85
N ILE A 637 -31.56 28.02 9.42
CA ILE A 637 -32.06 26.85 8.68
C ILE A 637 -32.91 27.29 7.48
N ALA A 638 -33.78 28.30 7.66
CA ALA A 638 -34.60 28.83 6.58
C ALA A 638 -33.78 29.42 5.41
N LYS A 639 -32.57 29.95 5.67
CA LYS A 639 -31.63 30.40 4.63
C LYS A 639 -30.93 29.23 3.94
N LEU A 640 -30.67 28.13 4.64
CA LEU A 640 -29.99 26.95 4.10
C LEU A 640 -30.88 26.11 3.18
N VAL A 641 -32.17 25.97 3.49
CA VAL A 641 -33.09 25.10 2.74
C VAL A 641 -33.10 25.39 1.22
N PRO A 642 -33.23 26.65 0.74
CA PRO A 642 -33.17 26.94 -0.70
C PRO A 642 -31.83 26.58 -1.35
N ILE A 643 -30.73 26.73 -0.62
CA ILE A 643 -29.38 26.40 -1.10
C ILE A 643 -29.23 24.89 -1.26
N THR A 644 -29.74 24.10 -0.29
CA THR A 644 -29.73 22.64 -0.39
C THR A 644 -30.53 22.12 -1.58
N GLU A 645 -31.60 22.81 -1.97
CA GLU A 645 -32.41 22.48 -3.14
C GLU A 645 -31.68 22.77 -4.45
N GLN A 646 -31.02 23.93 -4.56
CA GLN A 646 -30.21 24.27 -5.73
C GLN A 646 -29.06 23.27 -5.97
N LEU A 647 -28.52 22.71 -4.89
CA LEU A 647 -27.40 21.76 -4.93
C LEU A 647 -27.84 20.29 -4.93
N GLY A 648 -29.15 20.00 -4.97
CA GLY A 648 -29.67 18.63 -4.98
C GLY A 648 -29.45 17.84 -3.68
N MET A 649 -29.16 18.50 -2.56
CA MET A 649 -28.89 17.89 -1.26
C MET A 649 -30.18 17.52 -0.52
N GLN A 650 -30.99 16.63 -1.10
CA GLN A 650 -32.34 16.31 -0.60
C GLN A 650 -32.33 15.65 0.79
N SER A 651 -31.33 14.84 1.12
CA SER A 651 -31.21 14.21 2.45
C SER A 651 -30.98 15.25 3.56
N LEU A 652 -30.13 16.25 3.30
CA LEU A 652 -29.92 17.35 4.24
C LEU A 652 -31.17 18.21 4.37
N LYS A 653 -31.83 18.52 3.24
CA LYS A 653 -33.10 19.26 3.23
C LYS A 653 -34.16 18.57 4.09
N ALA A 654 -34.34 17.26 3.91
CA ALA A 654 -35.27 16.46 4.70
C ALA A 654 -34.92 16.51 6.20
N ALA A 655 -33.65 16.31 6.56
CA ALA A 655 -33.19 16.36 7.94
C ALA A 655 -33.44 17.73 8.60
N LEU A 656 -33.21 18.83 7.87
CA LEU A 656 -33.49 20.18 8.35
C LEU A 656 -34.99 20.38 8.65
N HIS A 657 -35.88 19.93 7.76
CA HIS A 657 -37.33 19.98 7.99
C HIS A 657 -37.77 19.13 9.20
N VAL A 658 -37.20 17.92 9.39
CA VAL A 658 -37.48 17.10 10.57
C VAL A 658 -37.11 17.84 11.86
N ASN A 659 -35.94 18.46 11.91
CA ASN A 659 -35.47 19.13 13.12
C ASN A 659 -36.24 20.42 13.42
N VAL A 660 -36.62 21.20 12.41
CA VAL A 660 -37.50 22.37 12.60
C VAL A 660 -38.90 21.93 13.06
N GLY A 661 -39.44 20.85 12.50
CA GLY A 661 -40.70 20.26 12.96
C GLY A 661 -40.63 19.81 14.43
N ALA A 662 -39.53 19.17 14.83
CA ALA A 662 -39.29 18.78 16.21
C ALA A 662 -39.21 20.00 17.13
N HIS A 663 -38.54 21.08 16.74
CA HIS A 663 -38.51 22.34 17.48
C HIS A 663 -39.93 22.91 17.70
N HIS A 664 -40.76 22.99 16.64
CA HIS A 664 -42.14 23.46 16.78
C HIS A 664 -42.99 22.57 17.70
N ALA A 665 -42.81 21.25 17.64
CA ALA A 665 -43.49 20.33 18.54
C ALA A 665 -43.11 20.56 20.01
N HIS A 666 -41.83 20.81 20.32
CA HIS A 666 -41.38 21.17 21.67
C HIS A 666 -41.94 22.52 22.14
N SER A 667 -42.08 23.47 21.22
CA SER A 667 -42.72 24.79 21.47
C SER A 667 -44.25 24.73 21.53
N ARG A 668 -44.86 23.54 21.48
CA ARG A 668 -46.31 23.27 21.46
C ARG A 668 -47.08 23.84 20.26
N ASP A 669 -46.38 24.25 19.20
CA ASP A 669 -46.99 24.65 17.93
C ASP A 669 -47.12 23.41 17.02
N HIS A 670 -48.05 22.52 17.39
CA HIS A 670 -48.19 21.21 16.74
C HIS A 670 -48.70 21.31 15.30
N GLU A 671 -49.38 22.39 14.92
CA GLU A 671 -49.83 22.63 13.55
C GLU A 671 -48.63 22.89 12.62
N LYS A 672 -47.71 23.77 13.01
CA LYS A 672 -46.47 24.00 12.24
C LYS A 672 -45.56 22.76 12.26
N ALA A 673 -45.51 22.04 13.37
CA ALA A 673 -44.73 20.81 13.46
C ALA A 673 -45.19 19.78 12.41
N VAL A 674 -46.50 19.51 12.32
CA VAL A 674 -47.07 18.60 11.32
C VAL A 674 -46.75 19.08 9.89
N ALA A 675 -46.89 20.38 9.61
CA ALA A 675 -46.58 20.92 8.29
C ALA A 675 -45.12 20.66 7.86
N GLU A 676 -44.16 20.88 8.77
CA GLU A 676 -42.74 20.63 8.50
C GLU A 676 -42.42 19.13 8.39
N PHE A 677 -42.99 18.29 9.25
CA PHE A 677 -42.79 16.85 9.14
C PHE A 677 -43.41 16.25 7.87
N CYS A 678 -44.55 16.75 7.38
CA CYS A 678 -45.11 16.30 6.11
C CYS A 678 -44.21 16.67 4.92
N LYS A 679 -43.60 17.86 4.92
CA LYS A 679 -42.58 18.22 3.92
C LYS A 679 -41.39 17.26 3.96
N ALA A 680 -40.89 16.98 5.17
CA ALA A 680 -39.79 16.03 5.36
C ALA A 680 -40.16 14.62 4.87
N LEU A 681 -41.34 14.10 5.25
CA LEU A 681 -41.78 12.76 4.89
C LEU A 681 -41.87 12.57 3.37
N GLY A 682 -42.40 13.56 2.64
CA GLY A 682 -42.46 13.50 1.19
C GLY A 682 -41.09 13.42 0.52
N LEU A 683 -40.09 14.11 1.07
CA LEU A 683 -38.69 14.02 0.61
C LEU A 683 -38.07 12.67 0.99
N ILE A 684 -38.30 12.18 2.21
CA ILE A 684 -37.77 10.91 2.71
C ILE A 684 -38.30 9.73 1.90
N GLU A 685 -39.58 9.75 1.52
CA GLU A 685 -40.19 8.71 0.69
C GLU A 685 -39.61 8.69 -0.74
N GLN A 686 -39.24 9.85 -1.29
CA GLN A 686 -38.51 9.91 -2.57
C GLN A 686 -37.08 9.36 -2.47
N LEU A 687 -36.44 9.53 -1.30
CA LEU A 687 -35.09 9.05 -1.02
C LEU A 687 -35.04 7.57 -0.63
N ASN A 688 -36.18 6.98 -0.27
CA ASN A 688 -36.29 5.62 0.24
C ASN A 688 -35.40 5.38 1.50
N ASP A 689 -35.32 6.39 2.38
CA ASP A 689 -34.48 6.37 3.59
C ASP A 689 -35.30 6.03 4.84
N ASP A 690 -35.42 4.74 5.13
CA ASP A 690 -36.16 4.26 6.30
C ASP A 690 -35.54 4.69 7.64
N THR A 691 -34.25 5.05 7.67
CA THR A 691 -33.58 5.51 8.89
C THR A 691 -34.04 6.90 9.33
N LEU A 692 -34.42 7.76 8.38
CA LEU A 692 -35.08 9.04 8.65
C LEU A 692 -36.59 8.92 8.71
N ARG A 693 -37.17 7.96 7.98
CA ARG A 693 -38.62 7.76 7.89
C ARG A 693 -39.23 7.38 9.24
N ALA A 694 -38.64 6.40 9.93
CA ALA A 694 -39.16 5.90 11.19
C ALA A 694 -39.29 6.99 12.29
N PRO A 695 -38.23 7.77 12.60
CA PRO A 695 -38.35 8.85 13.58
C PRO A 695 -39.27 10.00 13.11
N CYS A 696 -39.31 10.30 11.81
CA CYS A 696 -40.23 11.31 11.27
C CYS A 696 -41.70 10.90 11.48
N LEU A 697 -42.04 9.63 11.19
CA LEU A 697 -43.38 9.07 11.41
C LEU A 697 -43.75 9.05 12.89
N LEU A 698 -42.81 8.71 13.78
CA LEU A 698 -43.05 8.73 15.22
C LEU A 698 -43.33 10.16 15.74
N ASN A 699 -42.60 11.16 15.24
CA ASN A 699 -42.83 12.56 15.59
C ASN A 699 -44.15 13.11 15.02
N LEU A 700 -44.54 12.71 13.81
CA LEU A 700 -45.88 12.97 13.25
C LEU A 700 -46.97 12.37 14.13
N ALA A 701 -46.81 11.11 14.54
CA ALA A 701 -47.78 10.44 15.40
C ALA A 701 -47.97 11.19 16.73
N ARG A 702 -46.89 11.63 17.37
CA ARG A 702 -46.94 12.45 18.60
C ARG A 702 -47.66 13.78 18.39
N SER A 703 -47.37 14.46 17.28
CA SER A 703 -47.95 15.77 16.97
C SER A 703 -49.45 15.66 16.64
N TYR A 704 -49.86 14.64 15.89
CA TYR A 704 -51.29 14.37 15.64
C TYR A 704 -52.06 13.99 16.91
N ARG A 705 -51.45 13.23 17.83
CA ARG A 705 -52.07 12.93 19.14
C ARG A 705 -52.33 14.23 19.93
N ALA A 706 -51.37 15.15 19.94
CA ALA A 706 -51.50 16.43 20.63
C ALA A 706 -52.58 17.34 19.99
N LEU A 707 -52.83 17.20 18.69
CA LEU A 707 -53.93 17.88 17.97
C LEU A 707 -55.29 17.16 18.10
N GLY A 708 -55.34 16.00 18.76
CA GLY A 708 -56.56 15.19 18.94
C GLY A 708 -56.92 14.27 17.77
N ASP A 709 -56.11 14.21 16.71
CA ASP A 709 -56.31 13.29 15.57
C ASP A 709 -55.75 11.90 15.89
N SER A 710 -56.55 11.12 16.62
CA SER A 710 -56.16 9.80 17.11
C SER A 710 -56.03 8.76 15.98
N GLU A 711 -56.75 8.92 14.87
CA GLU A 711 -56.68 7.98 13.75
C GLU A 711 -55.34 8.08 13.01
N ARG A 712 -54.95 9.29 12.58
CA ARG A 712 -53.66 9.49 11.90
C ARG A 712 -52.50 9.20 12.81
N SER A 713 -52.61 9.58 14.09
CA SER A 713 -51.59 9.27 15.10
C SER A 713 -51.34 7.76 15.20
N ARG A 714 -52.41 6.96 15.28
CA ARG A 714 -52.32 5.49 15.37
C ARG A 714 -51.74 4.88 14.09
N ALA A 715 -52.14 5.36 12.92
CA ALA A 715 -51.61 4.89 11.64
C ALA A 715 -50.08 5.12 11.53
N HIS A 716 -49.62 6.35 11.78
CA HIS A 716 -48.19 6.68 11.72
C HIS A 716 -47.37 5.94 12.78
N ALA A 717 -47.90 5.75 14.00
CA ALA A 717 -47.21 5.01 15.05
C ALA A 717 -47.04 3.51 14.73
N ARG A 718 -48.02 2.87 14.06
CA ARG A 718 -47.89 1.48 13.59
C ARG A 718 -46.80 1.34 12.53
N THR A 719 -46.79 2.23 11.54
CA THR A 719 -45.75 2.23 10.51
C THR A 719 -44.37 2.50 11.12
N ALA A 720 -44.27 3.47 12.04
CA ALA A 720 -43.01 3.74 12.75
C ALA A 720 -42.51 2.52 13.53
N PHE A 721 -43.40 1.79 14.22
CA PHE A 721 -43.06 0.54 14.90
C PHE A 721 -42.48 -0.49 13.94
N ALA A 722 -43.18 -0.78 12.84
CA ALA A 722 -42.74 -1.78 11.86
C ALA A 722 -41.35 -1.45 11.31
N VAL A 723 -41.14 -0.19 10.90
CA VAL A 723 -39.84 0.24 10.37
C VAL A 723 -38.75 0.20 11.43
N HIS A 724 -38.99 0.67 12.67
CA HIS A 724 -38.00 0.57 13.74
C HIS A 724 -37.69 -0.88 14.13
N HIS A 725 -38.67 -1.78 14.06
CA HIS A 725 -38.49 -3.20 14.30
C HIS A 725 -37.63 -3.87 13.22
N GLU A 726 -37.88 -3.58 11.95
CA GLU A 726 -37.04 -4.03 10.81
C GLU A 726 -35.61 -3.49 10.89
N LEU A 727 -35.45 -2.23 11.32
CA LEU A 727 -34.14 -1.61 11.54
C LEU A 727 -33.43 -2.15 12.80
N GLY A 728 -34.11 -2.89 13.68
CA GLY A 728 -33.59 -3.37 14.95
C GLY A 728 -33.39 -2.28 16.02
N SER A 729 -34.06 -1.14 15.87
CA SER A 729 -34.09 -0.05 16.86
C SER A 729 -35.10 -0.36 17.98
N TRP A 730 -34.78 -1.34 18.84
CA TRP A 730 -35.73 -1.88 19.84
C TRP A 730 -36.27 -0.83 20.82
N SER A 731 -35.46 0.15 21.22
CA SER A 731 -35.89 1.25 22.09
C SER A 731 -36.96 2.12 21.42
N ASP A 732 -36.71 2.54 20.17
CA ASP A 732 -37.63 3.42 19.43
C ASP A 732 -38.89 2.68 18.98
N ALA A 733 -38.77 1.40 18.61
CA ALA A 733 -39.91 0.50 18.44
C ALA A 733 -40.73 0.42 19.74
N GLY A 734 -40.06 0.36 20.90
CA GLY A 734 -40.72 0.40 22.20
C GLY A 734 -41.45 1.73 22.45
N GLU A 735 -40.88 2.86 22.05
CA GLU A 735 -41.56 4.17 22.15
C GLU A 735 -42.81 4.25 21.28
N ALA A 736 -42.75 3.72 20.06
CA ALA A 736 -43.91 3.62 19.17
C ALA A 736 -45.01 2.74 19.79
N LEU A 737 -44.63 1.61 20.41
CA LEU A 737 -45.54 0.71 21.11
C LEU A 737 -46.20 1.37 22.34
N VAL A 738 -45.43 2.13 23.13
CA VAL A 738 -45.96 2.91 24.27
C VAL A 738 -46.96 3.98 23.79
N LEU A 739 -46.66 4.65 22.68
CA LEU A 739 -47.56 5.63 22.08
C LEU A 739 -48.87 4.98 21.61
N LEU A 740 -48.79 3.81 20.96
CA LEU A 740 -49.96 3.03 20.54
C LEU A 740 -50.84 2.61 21.72
N ARG A 741 -50.22 2.13 22.82
CA ARG A 741 -50.96 1.78 24.04
C ARG A 741 -51.66 3.01 24.65
N GLY A 742 -50.98 4.16 24.69
CA GLY A 742 -51.57 5.41 25.15
C GLY A 742 -52.80 5.83 24.33
N LEU A 743 -52.69 5.76 22.99
CA LEU A 743 -53.80 6.07 22.07
C LEU A 743 -54.97 5.08 22.18
N HIS A 744 -54.74 3.86 22.63
CA HIS A 744 -55.82 2.90 22.90
C HIS A 744 -56.59 3.30 24.16
N LEU A 745 -55.86 3.55 25.25
CA LEU A 745 -56.42 3.98 26.54
C LEU A 745 -57.22 5.28 26.42
N ASP A 746 -56.76 6.24 25.60
CA ASP A 746 -57.47 7.50 25.36
C ASP A 746 -58.84 7.30 24.66
N THR A 747 -59.04 6.16 23.97
CA THR A 747 -60.27 5.89 23.18
C THR A 747 -61.28 4.95 23.83
N THR A 748 -60.89 4.19 24.87
CA THR A 748 -61.76 3.20 25.52
C THR A 748 -62.14 3.67 26.93
N SER A 749 -63.26 4.39 27.06
CA SER A 749 -63.70 4.96 28.34
C SER A 749 -64.53 4.03 29.23
N ASP A 750 -65.12 2.94 28.72
CA ASP A 750 -66.21 2.24 29.45
C ASP A 750 -66.04 0.73 29.74
N ASP A 751 -64.99 0.04 29.27
CA ASP A 751 -64.53 -1.26 29.83
C ASP A 751 -63.15 -1.63 29.21
N PRO A 752 -62.03 -1.61 29.97
CA PRO A 752 -60.70 -1.77 29.39
C PRO A 752 -60.38 -3.26 29.26
N LYS A 753 -60.81 -3.91 28.16
CA LYS A 753 -60.10 -5.11 27.71
C LYS A 753 -58.71 -4.67 27.26
N GLU A 754 -57.67 -5.06 27.99
CA GLU A 754 -56.30 -4.79 27.56
C GLU A 754 -56.08 -5.42 26.18
N PRO A 755 -55.73 -4.62 25.16
CA PRO A 755 -55.45 -5.15 23.83
C PRO A 755 -54.16 -5.98 23.92
N THR A 756 -54.13 -7.09 23.20
CA THR A 756 -52.88 -7.83 23.02
C THR A 756 -51.85 -6.95 22.31
N LEU A 757 -50.56 -7.22 22.56
CA LEU A 757 -49.47 -6.50 21.90
C LEU A 757 -49.63 -6.55 20.37
N ASP A 758 -50.01 -7.71 19.83
CA ASP A 758 -50.24 -7.93 18.40
C ASP A 758 -51.39 -7.06 17.85
N GLU A 759 -52.47 -6.85 18.62
CA GLU A 759 -53.58 -5.94 18.25
C GLU A 759 -53.16 -4.47 18.23
N LEU A 760 -52.23 -4.06 19.12
CA LEU A 760 -51.72 -2.68 19.14
C LEU A 760 -50.88 -2.38 17.91
N VAL A 761 -49.91 -3.24 17.57
CA VAL A 761 -49.03 -3.04 16.40
C VAL A 761 -49.66 -3.43 15.08
N GLY A 762 -50.73 -4.25 15.09
CA GLY A 762 -51.49 -4.61 13.89
C GLY A 762 -50.73 -5.57 12.97
N THR A 763 -49.77 -6.33 13.50
CA THR A 763 -48.95 -7.30 12.76
C THR A 763 -49.17 -8.71 13.30
N GLU A 764 -49.15 -9.73 12.43
CA GLU A 764 -49.18 -11.16 12.83
C GLU A 764 -47.84 -11.64 13.47
N GLN A 765 -46.80 -10.80 13.45
CA GLN A 765 -45.52 -11.05 14.09
C GLN A 765 -45.59 -10.74 15.59
N LYS A 766 -45.15 -11.68 16.42
CA LYS A 766 -44.91 -11.45 17.86
C LYS A 766 -43.91 -10.32 18.05
N VAL A 767 -44.24 -9.39 18.94
CA VAL A 767 -43.31 -8.35 19.42
C VAL A 767 -42.06 -9.02 20.01
N ASP A 768 -40.88 -8.66 19.50
CA ASP A 768 -39.59 -9.20 19.95
C ASP A 768 -39.34 -8.89 21.43
N ASP A 769 -38.87 -9.88 22.20
CA ASP A 769 -38.62 -9.75 23.64
C ASP A 769 -37.68 -8.58 23.97
N ARG A 770 -36.77 -8.22 23.05
CA ARG A 770 -35.84 -7.09 23.19
C ARG A 770 -36.54 -5.72 23.21
N VAL A 771 -37.69 -5.60 22.54
CA VAL A 771 -38.52 -4.38 22.60
C VAL A 771 -39.10 -4.23 24.01
N LEU A 772 -39.59 -5.33 24.58
CA LEU A 772 -40.18 -5.35 25.91
C LEU A 772 -39.12 -5.10 27.00
N GLU A 773 -37.91 -5.65 26.83
CA GLU A 773 -36.76 -5.42 27.70
C GLU A 773 -36.27 -3.96 27.66
N ALA A 774 -36.22 -3.34 26.48
CA ALA A 774 -35.86 -1.93 26.31
C ALA A 774 -36.86 -1.00 27.03
N ILE A 775 -38.15 -1.30 26.99
CA ILE A 775 -39.16 -0.56 27.76
C ILE A 775 -38.99 -0.80 29.27
N GLY A 776 -38.74 -2.06 29.67
CA GLY A 776 -38.61 -2.46 31.08
C GLY A 776 -37.45 -1.81 31.81
N SER A 777 -36.27 -1.73 31.18
CA SER A 777 -35.07 -1.07 31.74
C SER A 777 -35.27 0.43 31.99
N ARG A 778 -36.03 1.10 31.11
CA ARG A 778 -36.32 2.54 31.20
C ARG A 778 -37.34 2.86 32.29
N LEU A 779 -38.36 2.02 32.45
CA LEU A 779 -39.32 2.12 33.57
C LEU A 779 -38.62 1.96 34.93
N GLN A 780 -37.59 1.11 35.02
CA GLN A 780 -36.75 1.00 36.21
C GLN A 780 -35.87 2.24 36.44
N ALA A 781 -35.32 2.85 35.39
CA ALA A 781 -34.53 4.08 35.51
C ALA A 781 -35.38 5.28 35.99
N VAL A 782 -36.62 5.40 35.51
CA VAL A 782 -37.60 6.42 35.96
C VAL A 782 -38.08 6.15 37.39
N SER A 783 -38.16 4.88 37.81
CA SER A 783 -38.55 4.50 39.18
C SER A 783 -37.55 4.94 40.26
N ASN A 784 -36.30 5.24 39.90
CA ASN A 784 -35.27 5.75 40.81
C ASN A 784 -35.36 7.29 41.04
N GLY A 785 -36.33 7.98 40.43
CA GLY A 785 -36.62 9.41 40.60
C GLY A 785 -38.06 9.69 41.03
N SER A 786 -38.51 9.11 42.16
CA SER A 786 -39.75 9.39 42.92
C SER A 786 -41.09 9.50 42.16
N VAL A 787 -41.94 8.47 42.21
CA VAL A 787 -43.04 8.22 43.17
C VAL A 787 -43.78 6.93 42.76
N ALA A 788 -44.14 6.11 43.75
CA ALA A 788 -44.82 4.83 43.61
C ALA A 788 -46.27 4.92 43.08
N LYS A 789 -46.62 4.06 42.12
CA LYS A 789 -47.78 3.13 42.13
C LYS A 789 -47.98 2.48 40.74
N ALA A 790 -47.51 1.24 40.59
CA ALA A 790 -48.10 0.23 39.70
C ALA A 790 -47.53 -1.16 40.04
N THR A 791 -47.62 -1.54 41.31
CA THR A 791 -47.50 -2.95 41.71
C THR A 791 -48.88 -3.59 41.54
N HIS A 792 -49.06 -4.51 40.57
CA HIS A 792 -49.73 -5.78 40.86
C HIS A 792 -49.77 -6.87 39.77
N GLU A 793 -49.31 -6.67 38.53
CA GLU A 793 -49.44 -7.72 37.49
C GLU A 793 -48.14 -8.40 37.03
N VAL A 794 -46.97 -7.86 37.36
CA VAL A 794 -45.68 -8.48 36.96
C VAL A 794 -45.24 -9.61 37.91
N SER A 795 -45.89 -9.78 39.07
CA SER A 795 -45.48 -10.76 40.09
C SER A 795 -46.05 -12.18 39.91
N ARG A 796 -46.78 -12.47 38.82
CA ARG A 796 -47.34 -13.82 38.56
C ARG A 796 -46.66 -14.63 37.45
N SER A 797 -45.73 -14.07 36.67
CA SER A 797 -44.90 -14.87 35.75
C SER A 797 -43.57 -15.34 36.36
N SER A 798 -43.18 -14.84 37.53
CA SER A 798 -41.91 -15.23 38.18
C SER A 798 -41.94 -16.62 38.83
N ALA A 799 -43.06 -17.35 38.77
CA ALA A 799 -43.22 -18.68 39.37
C ALA A 799 -42.94 -19.84 38.40
N ALA A 800 -42.63 -19.58 37.13
CA ALA A 800 -42.29 -20.62 36.14
C ALA A 800 -40.78 -20.79 35.88
N ILE A 801 -39.91 -20.04 36.55
CA ILE A 801 -38.45 -20.21 36.45
C ILE A 801 -37.96 -21.11 37.59
N THR A 802 -38.41 -22.37 37.58
CA THR A 802 -37.78 -23.47 38.35
C THR A 802 -37.39 -24.61 37.43
N ALA A 803 -36.76 -24.28 36.31
CA ALA A 803 -35.83 -25.17 35.63
C ALA A 803 -34.42 -24.67 35.92
N GLY A 804 -33.68 -25.39 36.78
CA GLY A 804 -32.29 -25.06 37.12
C GLY A 804 -31.42 -24.96 35.85
N ARG A 805 -30.44 -24.04 35.89
CA ARG A 805 -29.48 -23.77 34.81
C ARG A 805 -28.84 -25.08 34.29
N LYS A 806 -28.80 -25.30 32.98
CA LYS A 806 -27.98 -26.37 32.38
C LYS A 806 -26.53 -25.91 32.26
N ILE A 807 -25.67 -26.37 33.17
CA ILE A 807 -24.22 -26.19 33.06
C ILE A 807 -23.67 -27.37 32.27
N ASN A 808 -23.12 -27.10 31.09
CA ASN A 808 -22.47 -28.13 30.28
C ASN A 808 -21.04 -28.35 30.81
N VAL A 809 -20.72 -29.60 31.14
CA VAL A 809 -19.40 -30.00 31.67
C VAL A 809 -18.76 -30.94 30.67
N SER A 810 -17.63 -30.52 30.09
CA SER A 810 -16.90 -31.29 29.09
C SER A 810 -16.30 -32.58 29.68
N ASP A 811 -16.07 -33.59 28.83
CA ASP A 811 -15.53 -34.88 29.26
C ASP A 811 -14.14 -34.74 29.90
N ALA A 812 -13.32 -33.80 29.43
CA ALA A 812 -12.01 -33.49 30.03
C ALA A 812 -12.13 -32.98 31.48
N VAL A 813 -13.16 -32.18 31.79
CA VAL A 813 -13.43 -31.70 33.16
C VAL A 813 -13.99 -32.83 34.02
N ARG A 814 -14.88 -33.67 33.48
CA ARG A 814 -15.42 -34.85 34.18
C ARG A 814 -14.33 -35.85 34.55
N GLN A 815 -13.38 -36.09 33.64
CA GLN A 815 -12.22 -36.96 33.87
C GLN A 815 -11.26 -36.36 34.91
N ALA A 816 -11.00 -35.05 34.84
CA ALA A 816 -10.06 -34.39 35.74
C ALA A 816 -10.59 -34.20 37.18
N LEU A 817 -11.91 -34.20 37.37
CA LEU A 817 -12.59 -34.11 38.67
C LEU A 817 -13.15 -35.46 39.16
N ALA A 818 -12.69 -36.59 38.61
CA ALA A 818 -13.16 -37.92 38.97
C ALA A 818 -13.00 -38.16 40.49
N GLY A 819 -14.11 -38.27 41.21
CA GLY A 819 -14.17 -38.41 42.67
C GLY A 819 -14.79 -37.23 43.43
N ILE A 820 -15.08 -36.09 42.76
CA ILE A 820 -15.81 -34.95 43.32
C ILE A 820 -17.26 -34.99 42.83
N ASN A 821 -18.24 -34.69 43.69
CA ASN A 821 -19.66 -34.68 43.32
C ASN A 821 -19.98 -33.46 42.43
N ILE A 822 -19.87 -33.66 41.12
CA ILE A 822 -20.04 -32.62 40.09
C ILE A 822 -21.44 -32.00 40.16
N GLU A 823 -22.49 -32.77 40.45
CA GLU A 823 -23.87 -32.27 40.52
C GLU A 823 -24.05 -31.22 41.63
N GLN A 824 -23.42 -31.47 42.79
CA GLN A 824 -23.46 -30.57 43.94
C GLN A 824 -22.66 -29.28 43.68
N LEU A 825 -21.53 -29.37 42.97
CA LEU A 825 -20.72 -28.24 42.54
C LEU A 825 -21.48 -27.35 41.53
N THR A 826 -22.14 -27.97 40.54
CA THR A 826 -22.98 -27.25 39.56
C THR A 826 -24.19 -26.59 40.22
N ALA A 827 -24.82 -27.23 41.21
CA ALA A 827 -25.93 -26.64 41.97
C ALA A 827 -25.48 -25.42 42.79
N HIS A 828 -24.29 -25.46 43.37
CA HIS A 828 -23.72 -24.33 44.13
C HIS A 828 -23.40 -23.13 43.24
N LEU A 829 -22.81 -23.37 42.06
CA LEU A 829 -22.49 -22.33 41.08
C LEU A 829 -23.74 -21.78 40.38
N GLY A 830 -24.74 -22.62 40.16
CA GLY A 830 -26.03 -22.27 39.55
C GLY A 830 -26.85 -21.24 40.32
N ASN A 831 -26.61 -21.06 41.63
CA ASN A 831 -27.32 -20.12 42.48
C ASN A 831 -26.59 -18.77 42.68
N SER A 832 -25.41 -18.58 42.11
CA SER A 832 -24.64 -17.33 42.25
C SER A 832 -25.03 -16.28 41.19
N ARG A 833 -25.22 -15.02 41.61
CA ARG A 833 -25.49 -13.84 40.76
C ARG A 833 -24.19 -13.14 40.36
N GLN A 834 -23.37 -13.78 39.53
CA GLN A 834 -22.12 -13.19 39.05
C GLN A 834 -22.30 -12.56 37.65
N THR A 835 -21.59 -11.46 37.39
CA THR A 835 -21.48 -10.83 36.07
C THR A 835 -20.28 -11.36 35.30
N CYS A 836 -20.39 -11.42 33.97
CA CYS A 836 -19.30 -11.76 33.07
C CYS A 836 -18.35 -10.57 33.00
N ALA A 837 -17.13 -10.72 33.49
CA ALA A 837 -16.21 -9.58 33.64
C ALA A 837 -15.75 -8.91 32.32
N ALA A 838 -15.91 -9.58 31.17
CA ALA A 838 -15.47 -9.05 29.87
C ALA A 838 -16.56 -8.25 29.12
N CYS A 839 -17.84 -8.52 29.37
CA CYS A 839 -18.96 -7.75 28.79
C CYS A 839 -19.85 -7.09 29.86
N ASN A 840 -19.54 -7.31 31.14
CA ASN A 840 -20.28 -6.89 32.33
C ASN A 840 -21.77 -7.28 32.37
N LEU A 841 -22.21 -8.19 31.48
CA LEU A 841 -23.55 -8.78 31.48
C LEU A 841 -23.72 -9.74 32.65
N LEU A 842 -24.91 -9.80 33.23
CA LEU A 842 -25.23 -10.77 34.29
C LEU A 842 -25.26 -12.19 33.67
N ILE A 843 -24.59 -13.16 34.28
CA ILE A 843 -24.49 -14.55 33.73
C ILE A 843 -25.84 -15.30 33.87
N ASP A 844 -26.94 -14.61 34.17
CA ASP A 844 -28.28 -15.20 34.29
C ASP A 844 -29.13 -15.12 33.01
N GLU A 845 -28.73 -14.35 31.99
CA GLU A 845 -29.59 -13.99 30.84
C GLU A 845 -29.64 -14.99 29.67
N THR A 846 -28.74 -15.99 29.58
CA THR A 846 -28.64 -16.84 28.37
C THR A 846 -28.94 -18.33 28.58
N GLY A 847 -29.16 -18.77 29.82
CA GLY A 847 -29.54 -20.15 30.14
C GLY A 847 -28.48 -21.24 29.81
N LYS A 848 -27.29 -20.87 29.31
CA LYS A 848 -26.19 -21.79 28.98
C LYS A 848 -24.84 -21.25 29.47
N ALA A 849 -24.19 -21.98 30.36
CA ALA A 849 -22.82 -21.73 30.80
C ALA A 849 -22.00 -23.01 30.67
N GLU A 850 -20.73 -22.88 30.29
CA GLU A 850 -19.82 -24.03 30.14
C GLU A 850 -18.74 -23.99 31.23
N LEU A 851 -18.49 -25.16 31.84
CA LEU A 851 -17.43 -25.34 32.83
C LEU A 851 -16.17 -25.85 32.11
N LEU A 852 -15.08 -25.08 32.14
CA LEU A 852 -13.84 -25.39 31.43
C LEU A 852 -12.68 -25.65 32.40
N LEU A 853 -11.82 -26.62 32.07
CA LEU A 853 -10.59 -26.91 32.81
C LEU A 853 -9.46 -25.99 32.32
N MET A 854 -8.76 -25.34 33.24
CA MET A 854 -7.58 -24.56 32.92
C MET A 854 -6.35 -25.12 33.65
N ASN A 855 -5.28 -25.41 32.89
CA ASN A 855 -3.96 -25.72 33.42
C ASN A 855 -3.10 -24.46 33.37
N HIS A 856 -2.64 -23.98 34.52
CA HIS A 856 -1.79 -22.80 34.63
C HIS A 856 -0.35 -23.20 34.96
N PRO A 857 0.66 -22.78 34.17
CA PRO A 857 2.03 -23.25 34.29
C PRO A 857 2.76 -22.81 35.58
N ARG A 858 2.20 -21.86 36.35
CA ARG A 858 2.74 -21.39 37.64
C ARG A 858 1.96 -21.82 38.89
N MET A 859 0.89 -22.60 38.77
CA MET A 859 0.10 -23.04 39.93
C MET A 859 0.11 -24.56 40.05
N ASP A 860 0.40 -25.06 41.26
CA ASP A 860 0.43 -26.48 41.60
C ASP A 860 -0.99 -27.09 41.73
N HIS A 861 -1.99 -26.48 41.07
CA HIS A 861 -3.39 -26.81 41.29
C HIS A 861 -4.37 -26.56 40.14
N LEU A 862 -5.35 -27.48 40.01
CA LEU A 862 -6.42 -27.48 39.00
C LEU A 862 -7.27 -26.21 39.07
N MET A 863 -7.67 -25.66 37.93
CA MET A 863 -8.53 -24.48 37.89
C MET A 863 -9.77 -24.72 37.04
N LEU A 864 -10.91 -24.21 37.50
CA LEU A 864 -12.20 -24.30 36.80
C LEU A 864 -12.69 -22.90 36.40
N ARG A 865 -13.22 -22.80 35.18
CA ARG A 865 -13.76 -21.58 34.58
C ARG A 865 -15.25 -21.75 34.28
N LEU A 866 -16.06 -20.73 34.59
CA LEU A 866 -17.46 -20.63 34.18
C LEU A 866 -17.57 -19.46 33.18
N ALA A 867 -18.00 -19.72 31.94
CA ALA A 867 -18.02 -18.70 30.88
C ALA A 867 -19.24 -18.82 29.95
N HIS A 868 -19.58 -17.69 29.30
CA HIS A 868 -20.42 -17.67 28.10
C HIS A 868 -19.59 -18.18 26.90
N PRO A 869 -20.15 -18.94 25.93
CA PRO A 869 -19.39 -19.59 24.86
C PRO A 869 -18.51 -18.69 23.98
N HIS A 870 -18.66 -17.36 24.06
CA HIS A 870 -18.03 -16.40 23.13
C HIS A 870 -17.29 -15.23 23.80
N CYS A 871 -16.89 -15.34 25.07
CA CYS A 871 -16.22 -14.25 25.79
C CYS A 871 -14.83 -14.67 26.31
N VAL A 872 -13.77 -13.87 26.07
CA VAL A 872 -12.37 -14.34 26.18
C VAL A 872 -11.67 -14.01 27.51
N ALA A 873 -12.20 -13.14 28.39
CA ALA A 873 -11.54 -12.83 29.66
C ALA A 873 -12.49 -12.90 30.88
N SER A 874 -12.27 -13.86 31.79
CA SER A 874 -12.95 -13.90 33.10
C SER A 874 -12.15 -14.66 34.18
N LYS A 875 -12.47 -14.37 35.45
CA LYS A 875 -11.71 -14.73 36.66
C LYS A 875 -11.92 -16.20 37.08
N VAL A 876 -10.89 -16.79 37.70
CA VAL A 876 -10.70 -18.25 37.87
C VAL A 876 -10.98 -18.73 39.31
N VAL A 877 -11.60 -19.91 39.48
CA VAL A 877 -11.73 -20.60 40.78
C VAL A 877 -10.68 -21.71 40.89
N GLN A 878 -9.95 -21.73 42.02
CA GLN A 878 -8.76 -22.57 42.21
C GLN A 878 -9.02 -23.80 43.08
N LEU A 879 -8.59 -25.00 42.65
CA LEU A 879 -8.73 -26.28 43.36
C LEU A 879 -7.38 -26.99 43.50
N LYS A 880 -6.86 -27.13 44.73
CA LYS A 880 -5.50 -27.65 45.08
C LYS A 880 -5.16 -29.05 44.46
N GLY A 881 -4.11 -29.19 43.61
CA GLY A 881 -3.55 -30.47 43.05
C GLY A 881 -2.72 -30.40 41.73
N LYS A 882 -1.48 -30.94 41.70
CA LYS A 882 -0.41 -30.71 40.66
C LYS A 882 -0.61 -31.33 39.26
N ALA A 883 -0.13 -30.65 38.20
CA ALA A 883 -0.06 -31.13 36.80
C ALA A 883 1.36 -31.02 36.15
N PRO A 884 1.72 -31.77 35.07
CA PRO A 884 3.11 -31.96 34.58
C PRO A 884 3.57 -31.07 33.39
N LYS A 885 4.88 -31.14 33.06
CA LYS A 885 5.82 -30.14 32.46
C LYS A 885 5.87 -29.87 30.93
N GLU A 886 6.18 -28.58 30.65
CA GLU A 886 7.02 -27.86 29.64
C GLU A 886 7.02 -28.08 28.09
N PRO A 887 7.03 -26.96 27.30
CA PRO A 887 7.50 -26.89 25.91
C PRO A 887 8.67 -25.89 25.62
N LYS A 888 9.24 -25.99 24.41
CA LYS A 888 10.49 -25.37 23.89
C LYS A 888 10.42 -23.85 23.57
N VAL A 889 11.55 -23.13 23.73
CA VAL A 889 11.76 -21.69 23.44
C VAL A 889 12.65 -21.49 22.19
N ILE A 890 12.47 -20.39 21.44
CA ILE A 890 13.28 -19.97 20.26
C ILE A 890 13.90 -18.58 20.56
N PHE A 891 15.13 -18.32 20.09
CA PHE A 891 15.86 -17.04 20.24
C PHE A 891 16.30 -16.53 18.85
N GLU A 892 16.29 -15.21 18.63
CA GLU A 892 16.97 -14.57 17.49
C GLU A 892 18.28 -13.95 17.99
N VAL A 893 19.41 -14.28 17.39
CA VAL A 893 20.71 -13.87 17.94
C VAL A 893 21.64 -13.45 16.82
N GLU A 894 22.29 -12.32 17.03
CA GLU A 894 23.24 -11.72 16.12
C GLU A 894 24.64 -11.72 16.73
N CYS A 895 25.66 -11.92 15.90
CA CYS A 895 27.04 -12.10 16.34
C CYS A 895 27.93 -10.99 15.77
N ILE A 896 28.59 -10.24 16.66
CA ILE A 896 29.30 -9.01 16.30
C ILE A 896 30.73 -9.01 16.86
N LEU A 897 31.69 -8.54 16.07
CA LEU A 897 33.06 -8.28 16.57
C LEU A 897 33.12 -6.85 17.11
N PHE A 898 33.22 -6.71 18.42
CA PHE A 898 33.62 -5.44 19.01
C PHE A 898 35.11 -5.21 18.68
N GLY A 899 35.48 -4.02 18.19
CA GLY A 899 36.86 -3.76 17.74
C GLY A 899 37.91 -4.11 18.80
N GLY A 900 38.93 -4.90 18.44
CA GLY A 900 39.97 -5.41 19.37
C GLY A 900 40.02 -6.95 19.41
N ASP A 901 40.45 -7.50 20.55
CA ASP A 901 40.75 -8.93 20.75
C ASP A 901 39.57 -9.76 21.28
N ARG A 902 38.38 -9.15 21.45
CA ARG A 902 37.19 -9.79 22.06
C ARG A 902 36.07 -10.02 21.06
N ALA A 903 35.31 -11.10 21.27
CA ALA A 903 34.13 -11.47 20.47
C ALA A 903 32.84 -11.13 21.22
N GLY A 904 31.79 -10.76 20.49
CA GLY A 904 30.51 -10.32 21.03
C GLY A 904 29.30 -11.08 20.48
N ILE A 905 28.31 -11.36 21.32
CA ILE A 905 27.01 -11.87 20.89
C ILE A 905 25.93 -10.97 21.45
N ILE A 906 25.00 -10.59 20.59
CA ILE A 906 23.78 -9.88 20.96
C ILE A 906 22.61 -10.83 20.74
N ALA A 907 21.97 -11.24 21.82
CA ALA A 907 20.80 -12.10 21.76
C ALA A 907 19.53 -11.28 21.95
N ASP A 908 18.65 -11.31 20.94
CA ASP A 908 17.28 -10.84 21.04
C ASP A 908 16.37 -11.99 21.49
N CYS A 909 15.66 -11.78 22.58
CA CYS A 909 14.65 -12.74 23.01
C CYS A 909 13.37 -12.54 22.19
N TYR A 910 13.35 -13.04 20.95
CA TYR A 910 12.16 -13.03 20.09
C TYR A 910 11.28 -14.27 20.34
N GLY A 911 10.11 -14.06 20.93
CA GLY A 911 9.19 -15.15 21.23
C GLY A 911 7.93 -14.67 21.94
N GLY A 912 7.00 -14.08 21.18
CA GLY A 912 5.61 -14.02 21.58
C GLY A 912 5.01 -15.42 21.46
N TRP A 913 4.66 -16.04 22.59
CA TRP A 913 3.48 -16.90 22.57
C TRP A 913 2.31 -16.01 22.18
N GLY A 914 1.57 -16.40 21.13
CA GLY A 914 0.49 -15.59 20.58
C GLY A 914 -0.44 -15.07 21.68
N SER A 915 -0.61 -13.75 21.68
CA SER A 915 -1.67 -12.94 22.30
C SER A 915 -2.20 -13.37 23.68
N HIS A 916 -1.96 -12.48 24.66
CA HIS A 916 -2.61 -12.33 25.97
C HIS A 916 -1.90 -12.93 27.20
N SER A 917 -0.87 -12.24 27.69
CA SER A 917 -0.76 -11.85 29.12
C SER A 917 0.52 -11.04 29.35
N ASP A 918 0.42 -9.98 30.14
CA ASP A 918 1.49 -9.05 30.52
C ASP A 918 2.83 -9.72 30.89
N GLY A 919 3.91 -9.21 30.29
CA GLY A 919 5.35 -9.15 30.66
C GLY A 919 6.05 -10.16 31.57
N GLN A 920 5.40 -10.83 32.52
CA GLN A 920 6.07 -11.41 33.70
C GLN A 920 6.94 -12.66 33.46
N PHE A 921 6.89 -13.30 32.29
CA PHE A 921 7.74 -14.48 32.01
C PHE A 921 9.04 -14.10 31.30
N GLN A 922 9.02 -13.04 30.50
CA GLN A 922 10.20 -12.48 29.82
C GLN A 922 11.13 -11.77 30.81
N ASP A 923 10.53 -11.08 31.81
CA ASP A 923 11.25 -10.56 32.98
C ASP A 923 11.96 -11.65 33.77
N LEU A 924 11.47 -12.89 33.71
CA LEU A 924 12.03 -14.03 34.43
C LEU A 924 13.31 -14.56 33.75
N VAL A 925 13.38 -14.49 32.41
CA VAL A 925 14.59 -14.81 31.64
C VAL A 925 15.64 -13.73 31.87
N LEU A 926 15.31 -12.45 31.65
CA LEU A 926 16.24 -11.34 31.90
C LEU A 926 16.67 -11.28 33.38
N ALA A 927 15.77 -11.55 34.34
CA ALA A 927 16.11 -11.67 35.76
C ALA A 927 16.96 -12.89 36.07
N SER A 928 16.80 -14.03 35.37
CA SER A 928 17.70 -15.17 35.50
C SER A 928 19.10 -14.78 35.05
N TYR A 929 19.24 -14.20 33.85
CA TYR A 929 20.55 -13.72 33.37
C TYR A 929 21.17 -12.70 34.35
N ARG A 930 20.41 -11.75 34.90
CA ARG A 930 20.92 -10.85 35.98
C ARG A 930 21.40 -11.64 37.21
N LYS A 931 20.59 -12.60 37.67
CA LYS A 931 20.90 -13.42 38.85
C LYS A 931 22.14 -14.27 38.67
N ASP A 932 22.36 -14.78 37.47
CA ASP A 932 23.48 -15.68 37.19
C ASP A 932 24.81 -14.92 37.06
N GLY A 933 24.80 -13.59 36.95
CA GLY A 933 25.99 -12.73 37.02
C GLY A 933 26.16 -11.72 35.88
N PHE A 934 25.13 -11.52 35.03
CA PHE A 934 25.14 -10.45 34.04
C PHE A 934 24.81 -9.09 34.67
N THR A 935 25.49 -8.03 34.22
CA THR A 935 25.31 -6.68 34.74
C THR A 935 24.18 -5.95 34.00
N ASP A 936 23.39 -5.17 34.75
CA ASP A 936 22.39 -4.29 34.16
C ASP A 936 23.07 -3.11 33.46
N LEU A 937 22.94 -3.03 32.14
CA LEU A 937 23.62 -2.00 31.35
C LEU A 937 23.06 -0.60 31.63
N GLN A 938 21.82 -0.49 32.10
CA GLN A 938 21.24 0.80 32.49
C GLN A 938 21.98 1.41 33.69
N THR A 939 22.35 0.57 34.66
CA THR A 939 23.07 1.04 35.86
C THR A 939 24.49 1.53 35.51
N LEU A 940 25.18 0.86 34.58
CA LEU A 940 26.47 1.32 34.08
C LEU A 940 26.35 2.59 33.23
N PHE A 941 25.30 2.68 32.40
CA PHE A 941 25.04 3.84 31.56
C PHE A 941 24.69 5.11 32.35
N GLN A 942 24.02 4.99 33.50
CA GLN A 942 23.64 6.12 34.36
C GLN A 942 24.75 6.57 35.34
N MET A 943 25.78 5.76 35.57
CA MET A 943 26.85 6.08 36.52
C MET A 943 27.97 6.96 35.96
N GLU A 944 28.08 7.11 34.63
CA GLU A 944 29.12 7.91 33.98
C GLU A 944 28.54 9.04 33.13
N ASP A 945 28.16 10.15 33.76
CA ASP A 945 27.54 11.34 33.16
C ASP A 945 28.42 12.10 32.13
N SER A 946 29.42 11.49 31.50
CA SER A 946 30.19 12.16 30.42
C SER A 946 31.00 11.28 29.45
N LYS A 947 30.91 9.95 29.48
CA LYS A 947 31.59 9.09 28.49
C LYS A 947 30.65 8.03 27.89
N PRO A 948 30.72 7.77 26.58
CA PRO A 948 29.97 6.66 25.97
C PRO A 948 30.52 5.33 26.51
N LEU A 949 29.63 4.50 27.07
CA LEU A 949 29.96 3.18 27.61
C LEU A 949 30.60 2.29 26.53
N ASP A 950 31.85 1.90 26.73
CA ASP A 950 32.54 0.93 25.87
C ASP A 950 32.18 -0.49 26.31
N LEU A 951 31.56 -1.27 25.42
CA LEU A 951 31.15 -2.66 25.72
C LEU A 951 32.33 -3.58 26.06
N ARG A 952 33.57 -3.17 25.75
CA ARG A 952 34.80 -3.87 26.13
C ARG A 952 35.12 -3.74 27.63
N ASP A 953 34.58 -2.72 28.28
CA ASP A 953 34.80 -2.41 29.68
C ASP A 953 33.74 -3.03 30.60
N LEU A 954 32.83 -3.85 30.04
CA LEU A 954 31.89 -4.62 30.84
C LEU A 954 32.64 -5.49 31.86
N PRO A 955 32.22 -5.49 33.13
CA PRO A 955 32.86 -6.28 34.15
C PRO A 955 32.77 -7.78 33.82
N GLY A 956 33.78 -8.51 34.26
CA GLY A 956 33.76 -9.97 34.21
C GLY A 956 32.62 -10.51 35.06
N VAL A 957 32.02 -11.61 34.60
CA VAL A 957 30.95 -12.28 35.34
C VAL A 957 31.57 -13.22 36.38
N ASP A 958 31.50 -12.87 37.66
CA ASP A 958 31.81 -13.77 38.78
C ASP A 958 30.55 -14.56 39.18
N GLY A 959 30.65 -15.88 39.29
CA GLY A 959 29.48 -16.73 39.61
C GLY A 959 29.45 -18.10 38.94
N GLY A 960 30.50 -18.50 38.21
CA GLY A 960 30.57 -19.81 37.56
C GLY A 960 29.79 -19.91 36.25
N ILE A 961 29.32 -18.78 35.68
CA ILE A 961 28.81 -18.78 34.31
C ILE A 961 29.95 -19.13 33.36
N GLN A 962 29.71 -20.11 32.50
CA GLN A 962 30.62 -20.45 31.42
C GLN A 962 29.87 -20.53 30.10
N ALA A 963 30.52 -20.03 29.06
CA ALA A 963 30.11 -20.22 27.70
C ALA A 963 30.90 -21.39 27.11
N ARG A 964 30.21 -22.31 26.46
CA ARG A 964 30.81 -23.46 25.79
C ARG A 964 30.39 -23.46 24.33
N LEU A 965 31.38 -23.40 23.44
CA LEU A 965 31.17 -23.54 22.02
C LEU A 965 31.54 -24.96 21.59
N GLU A 966 30.56 -25.71 21.10
CA GLU A 966 30.75 -27.08 20.61
C GLU A 966 30.18 -27.20 19.19
N ASP A 967 31.02 -27.59 18.23
CA ASP A 967 30.74 -27.61 16.78
C ASP A 967 30.36 -26.25 16.17
N ASN A 968 29.09 -25.86 16.26
CA ASN A 968 28.58 -24.56 15.84
C ASN A 968 27.41 -24.13 16.74
N TYR A 969 27.39 -24.69 17.95
CA TYR A 969 26.37 -24.45 18.95
C TYR A 969 27.01 -23.82 20.17
N LEU A 970 26.44 -22.71 20.63
CA LEU A 970 26.82 -22.11 21.90
C LEU A 970 25.85 -22.57 22.98
N ALA A 971 26.40 -23.02 24.09
CA ALA A 971 25.68 -23.19 25.33
C ALA A 971 26.23 -22.21 26.36
N ILE A 972 25.34 -21.60 27.14
CA ILE A 972 25.73 -20.80 28.30
C ILE A 972 25.13 -21.47 29.52
N THR A 973 25.98 -21.83 30.46
CA THR A 973 25.60 -22.53 31.68
C THR A 973 25.90 -21.64 32.86
N GLY A 974 24.89 -21.40 33.69
CA GLY A 974 25.07 -20.82 35.02
C GLY A 974 25.30 -21.92 36.07
N PRO A 975 25.52 -21.54 37.34
CA PRO A 975 25.77 -22.48 38.43
C PRO A 975 24.60 -23.44 38.69
N ASP A 976 23.35 -22.99 38.55
CA ASP A 976 22.15 -23.75 38.92
C ASP A 976 21.27 -24.16 37.71
N SER A 977 21.56 -23.68 36.50
CA SER A 977 20.74 -23.96 35.30
C SER A 977 21.47 -23.71 33.97
N GLN A 978 20.90 -24.23 32.87
CA GLN A 978 21.35 -23.86 31.52
C GLN A 978 20.62 -22.60 31.07
N LEU A 979 21.36 -21.50 30.97
CA LEU A 979 20.83 -20.19 30.58
C LEU A 979 20.50 -20.14 29.10
N LEU A 980 21.38 -20.74 28.27
CA LEU A 980 21.19 -20.88 26.84
C LEU A 980 21.53 -22.32 26.41
N HIS A 981 20.53 -23.05 25.91
CA HIS A 981 20.71 -24.44 25.47
C HIS A 981 20.99 -24.53 23.96
N ARG A 982 22.22 -24.93 23.60
CA ARG A 982 22.66 -25.32 22.24
C ARG A 982 22.08 -24.44 21.13
N MET A 983 22.44 -23.17 21.16
CA MET A 983 22.03 -22.19 20.17
C MET A 983 22.86 -22.33 18.89
N PRO A 984 22.27 -22.59 17.71
CA PRO A 984 23.01 -22.71 16.45
C PRO A 984 23.56 -21.36 15.99
N LEU A 985 24.82 -21.32 15.58
CA LEU A 985 25.51 -20.11 15.14
C LEU A 985 25.95 -20.26 13.68
N ASN A 986 25.49 -19.38 12.80
CA ASN A 986 25.83 -19.40 11.38
C ASN A 986 27.18 -18.67 11.10
N PHE A 987 28.28 -19.17 11.66
CA PHE A 987 29.56 -18.44 11.68
C PHE A 987 30.45 -18.51 10.43
N LEU A 988 31.33 -17.50 10.31
CA LEU A 988 32.50 -17.48 9.41
C LEU A 988 33.75 -18.09 10.09
N PRO A 989 34.61 -18.82 9.36
CA PRO A 989 35.82 -19.51 9.87
C PRO A 989 36.78 -18.70 10.76
N ARG A 990 36.89 -17.39 10.53
CA ARG A 990 37.83 -16.47 11.22
C ARG A 990 37.50 -16.22 12.70
N TRP A 991 36.25 -16.45 13.10
CA TRP A 991 35.76 -16.25 14.47
C TRP A 991 36.29 -17.29 15.45
N TYR A 992 36.32 -18.56 15.04
CA TYR A 992 36.83 -19.67 15.86
C TYR A 992 38.28 -19.48 16.31
N ARG A 993 39.09 -18.81 15.49
CA ARG A 993 40.52 -18.56 15.77
C ARG A 993 40.72 -17.42 16.77
N ARG A 994 39.88 -16.37 16.73
CA ARG A 994 39.93 -15.24 17.67
C ARG A 994 39.22 -15.53 19.00
N ALA A 995 38.13 -16.28 18.97
CA ALA A 995 37.37 -16.67 20.17
C ALA A 995 38.11 -17.69 21.06
N ALA A 996 39.16 -18.35 20.54
CA ALA A 996 39.99 -19.27 21.31
C ALA A 996 40.90 -18.57 22.35
N GLU A 997 40.97 -17.23 22.33
CA GLU A 997 41.94 -16.44 23.10
C GLU A 997 41.33 -15.60 24.23
N GLY A 998 40.03 -15.71 24.56
CA GLY A 998 39.48 -14.92 25.67
C GLY A 998 37.97 -14.98 25.89
N SER A 999 37.50 -14.07 26.75
CA SER A 999 36.11 -13.93 27.19
C SER A 999 35.17 -13.50 26.05
N LEU A 1000 33.95 -14.04 26.06
CA LEU A 1000 32.85 -13.68 25.17
C LEU A 1000 31.98 -12.60 25.83
N ILE A 1001 31.79 -11.46 25.16
CA ILE A 1001 30.85 -10.44 25.61
C ILE A 1001 29.45 -10.85 25.15
N VAL A 1002 28.50 -10.99 26.07
CA VAL A 1002 27.11 -11.31 25.72
C VAL A 1002 26.22 -10.17 26.20
N VAL A 1003 25.39 -9.66 25.31
CA VAL A 1003 24.36 -8.66 25.59
C VAL A 1003 23.00 -9.26 25.24
N VAL A 1004 22.06 -9.20 26.17
CA VAL A 1004 20.70 -9.75 26.00
C VAL A 1004 19.70 -8.63 26.24
N GLY A 1005 18.73 -8.47 25.35
CA GLY A 1005 17.71 -7.43 25.45
C GLY A 1005 16.44 -7.74 24.65
N ARG A 1006 15.44 -6.86 24.76
CA ARG A 1006 14.11 -7.01 24.14
C ARG A 1006 14.01 -6.23 22.82
N ASN A 1007 13.47 -6.87 21.77
CA ASN A 1007 13.16 -6.25 20.47
C ASN A 1007 14.38 -5.58 19.81
N LEU A 1008 15.51 -6.29 19.76
CA LEU A 1008 16.73 -5.88 19.06
C LEU A 1008 16.66 -6.14 17.54
N GLN A 1009 15.45 -6.29 16.97
CA GLN A 1009 15.23 -6.68 15.57
C GLN A 1009 15.68 -5.58 14.58
N GLY A 1010 16.47 -5.96 13.56
CA GLY A 1010 16.88 -5.08 12.46
C GLY A 1010 18.25 -4.40 12.61
N MET A 1011 19.22 -5.03 13.29
CA MET A 1011 20.52 -4.41 13.54
C MET A 1011 21.33 -4.23 12.25
N ALA A 1012 21.77 -3.00 11.99
CA ALA A 1012 23.03 -2.73 11.30
C ALA A 1012 24.03 -2.30 12.38
N ALA A 1013 25.26 -2.80 12.32
CA ALA A 1013 26.30 -2.65 13.34
C ALA A 1013 26.81 -1.21 13.54
N ASP A 1014 26.23 -0.25 12.83
CA ASP A 1014 26.76 1.08 12.58
C ASP A 1014 25.83 2.22 13.07
N ASP A 1015 24.71 1.89 13.74
CA ASP A 1015 23.87 2.86 14.46
C ASP A 1015 24.13 2.84 16.00
N PRO A 1016 25.07 3.67 16.51
CA PRO A 1016 25.37 3.74 17.94
C PRO A 1016 24.22 4.30 18.79
N SER A 1017 23.21 4.95 18.19
CA SER A 1017 22.09 5.55 18.92
C SER A 1017 21.07 4.52 19.41
N TYR A 1018 21.05 3.32 18.83
CA TYR A 1018 20.04 2.31 19.16
C TYR A 1018 20.39 1.49 20.40
N LEU A 1019 21.66 1.12 20.59
CA LEU A 1019 22.11 0.49 21.84
C LEU A 1019 21.89 1.42 23.03
N VAL A 1020 22.12 2.72 22.82
CA VAL A 1020 21.80 3.79 23.78
C VAL A 1020 20.31 3.82 24.11
N ARG A 1021 19.42 3.69 23.12
CA ARG A 1021 17.97 3.59 23.34
C ARG A 1021 17.55 2.31 24.06
N ALA A 1022 18.15 1.16 23.73
CA ALA A 1022 17.90 -0.11 24.41
C ALA A 1022 18.37 -0.07 25.88
N MET A 1023 19.55 0.51 26.15
CA MET A 1023 20.06 0.77 27.50
C MET A 1023 19.15 1.76 28.25
N ALA A 1024 18.68 2.82 27.58
CA ALA A 1024 17.74 3.79 28.15
C ALA A 1024 16.38 3.18 28.52
N SER A 1025 15.97 2.09 27.85
CA SER A 1025 14.73 1.38 28.15
C SER A 1025 14.79 0.46 29.38
N GLY A 1026 15.98 0.23 29.96
CA GLY A 1026 16.17 -0.55 31.19
C GLY A 1026 16.01 -2.08 31.05
N ASN A 1027 15.85 -2.57 29.83
CA ASN A 1027 15.52 -3.97 29.55
C ASN A 1027 16.68 -4.76 28.91
N ALA A 1028 17.92 -4.28 29.06
CA ALA A 1028 19.11 -4.91 28.50
C ALA A 1028 20.15 -5.22 29.58
N VAL A 1029 20.77 -6.40 29.50
CA VAL A 1029 21.81 -6.86 30.44
C VAL A 1029 23.02 -7.38 29.67
N GLY A 1030 24.21 -7.19 30.20
CA GLY A 1030 25.45 -7.57 29.52
C GLY A 1030 26.55 -8.03 30.46
N GLY A 1031 27.49 -8.84 29.94
CA GLY A 1031 28.62 -9.33 30.74
C GLY A 1031 29.66 -10.07 29.91
N ALA A 1032 30.90 -10.08 30.39
CA ALA A 1032 31.99 -10.86 29.80
C ALA A 1032 32.08 -12.25 30.45
N VAL A 1033 31.76 -13.29 29.68
CA VAL A 1033 31.71 -14.68 30.13
C VAL A 1033 32.93 -15.46 29.61
N PRO A 1034 33.60 -16.28 30.44
CA PRO A 1034 34.66 -17.17 29.98
C PRO A 1034 34.17 -18.14 28.91
N LEU A 1035 34.86 -18.20 27.76
CA LEU A 1035 34.50 -19.05 26.63
C LEU A 1035 35.43 -20.26 26.52
N THR A 1036 34.85 -21.46 26.58
CA THR A 1036 35.55 -22.72 26.33
C THR A 1036 35.17 -23.25 24.96
N VAL A 1037 36.15 -23.44 24.09
CA VAL A 1037 35.95 -24.02 22.76
C VAL A 1037 36.24 -25.51 22.80
N VAL A 1038 35.22 -26.33 22.57
CA VAL A 1038 35.36 -27.79 22.48
C VAL A 1038 35.60 -28.17 21.03
N ARG A 1039 36.74 -28.84 20.79
CA ARG A 1039 37.12 -29.26 19.44
C ARG A 1039 36.07 -30.25 18.89
N PRO A 1040 35.65 -30.11 17.63
CA PRO A 1040 34.77 -31.09 17.00
C PRO A 1040 35.41 -32.48 17.05
N SER A 1041 34.59 -33.50 17.30
CA SER A 1041 35.04 -34.90 17.31
C SER A 1041 35.79 -35.26 16.01
N ARG A 1042 36.75 -36.19 16.08
CA ARG A 1042 37.70 -36.53 14.99
C ARG A 1042 37.07 -36.81 13.61
N ASN A 1043 35.76 -37.04 13.53
CA ASN A 1043 35.04 -37.37 12.30
C ASN A 1043 34.07 -36.28 11.81
N ARG A 1044 33.98 -35.11 12.46
CA ARG A 1044 33.16 -33.98 11.97
C ARG A 1044 34.03 -32.90 11.32
N PRO A 1045 33.65 -32.35 10.15
CA PRO A 1045 34.38 -31.27 9.52
C PRO A 1045 34.35 -30.01 10.41
N CYS A 1046 35.51 -29.39 10.65
CA CYS A 1046 35.57 -28.08 11.31
C CYS A 1046 34.72 -27.06 10.52
N PRO A 1047 33.93 -26.18 11.16
CA PRO A 1047 33.19 -25.11 10.47
C PRO A 1047 34.09 -24.24 9.57
N CYS A 1048 35.37 -24.14 9.94
CA CYS A 1048 36.39 -23.49 9.16
C CYS A 1048 36.66 -24.09 7.75
N MET A 1049 36.35 -25.37 7.56
CA MET A 1049 36.55 -26.10 6.29
C MET A 1049 35.40 -25.92 5.28
N MET A 1050 34.22 -25.48 5.72
CA MET A 1050 33.00 -25.40 4.88
C MET A 1050 33.09 -24.35 3.74
N ARG A 1051 34.15 -23.53 3.70
CA ARG A 1051 34.42 -22.59 2.59
C ARG A 1051 35.73 -22.79 1.84
N THR A 1052 36.65 -23.64 2.33
CA THR A 1052 38.04 -23.67 1.80
C THR A 1052 38.53 -25.04 1.31
N GLY A 1053 37.75 -26.11 1.46
CA GLY A 1053 37.97 -27.36 0.72
C GLY A 1053 39.26 -28.15 1.00
N ARG A 1054 40.03 -27.87 2.06
CA ARG A 1054 41.26 -28.63 2.38
C ARG A 1054 41.07 -29.63 3.52
N LYS A 1055 41.54 -30.87 3.36
CA LYS A 1055 41.47 -31.95 4.36
C LYS A 1055 42.41 -31.73 5.56
N PHE A 1056 41.93 -32.16 6.72
CA PHE A 1056 42.55 -32.25 8.05
C PHE A 1056 44.08 -32.21 8.08
N LYS A 1057 44.63 -31.06 8.49
CA LYS A 1057 45.79 -30.93 9.39
C LYS A 1057 46.02 -29.43 9.65
N HIS A 1058 45.93 -29.02 10.92
CA HIS A 1058 46.45 -27.73 11.46
C HIS A 1058 45.55 -26.49 11.61
N CYS A 1059 44.21 -26.55 11.53
CA CYS A 1059 43.43 -25.30 11.64
C CYS A 1059 43.29 -24.71 13.07
N CYS A 1060 43.48 -25.49 14.13
CA CYS A 1060 43.30 -25.01 15.51
C CYS A 1060 44.39 -25.56 16.45
N GLY A 1061 45.55 -24.89 16.50
CA GLY A 1061 46.47 -24.94 17.64
C GLY A 1061 47.93 -25.30 17.34
N ARG A 1062 48.78 -24.28 17.22
CA ARG A 1062 49.95 -24.09 18.10
C ARG A 1062 50.33 -22.61 18.11
N SER A 1063 50.17 -21.97 19.27
CA SER A 1063 51.06 -20.92 19.69
C SER A 1063 52.41 -21.58 20.01
N THR A 1064 53.48 -21.08 19.40
CA THR A 1064 54.84 -21.13 19.93
C THR A 1064 55.65 -20.07 19.18
N THR A 1065 55.84 -18.92 19.85
CA THR A 1065 57.08 -18.14 19.97
C THR A 1065 57.91 -17.78 18.72
N SER A 1066 58.28 -16.49 18.64
CA SER A 1066 59.33 -15.84 17.81
C SER A 1066 58.94 -15.62 16.34
N LYS A 1067 59.06 -14.44 15.73
CA LYS A 1067 59.85 -13.22 15.96
C LYS A 1067 59.01 -11.99 15.62
#